data_AF-A0A7S6MZP8-F1
#
_entry.id   AF-A0A7S6MZP8-F1
#
_cell.length_a   1.000
_cell.length_b   1.000
_cell.length_c   1.000
_cell.angle_alpha   90.00
_cell.angle_beta   90.00
_cell.angle_gamma   90.00
#
_symmetry.space_group_name_H-M   'P 1'
#
loop_
_entity.id
_entity.type
_entity.pdbx_description
1 polymer ?
#
loop_
_entity_poly.entity_id
_entity_poly.type
_entity_poly.pdbx_seq_one_letter_code
_entity_poly.pdbx_strand_id
1 'polypeptide(L)'
;MTIEAFEDRSWNTYMLTINMYDTQSRTGVFGALPSEYDNLAAEYRNYKGLLAATAFKDKAGDPWNYKVYIYDALGRVLFFDVKYGNLPWKRIKNEYDAANNMVKQSFYYNKSTSHNQNFYRWFDYDDEGRLSEVRSSMNDAKSTARLDKRYLYNNADQIDTSRFTGLTSPLWQKYGYDFRGRINSQAGTGKMEMGLKYHHNSNISETYFSYDGTTGLPQNEIEYVYDGLNRLTLATEKREQAFSEEYSYDPDGNILTKIRSNPGNGTFKEMYYNYESGTNRLDWLAIADDNMGYYEANYSTDSRGNITTDEYRSSSNFIYDHRNLPLQFSANGTTVKYSYDDNGNRIYKESGLTKEFYLRDHTGQELAVSKVSGNADTLMFYNIYGLGLEGRAEQTYTWNYETEPPQIERSDEPYYYIKDHLGTIRVTLNKQGTVVFAADYWPYGEKMAEYNSGSGTVQRYIFTEKERDTETGYDYFGARYYDSDLGRWLSVDPLMDTYPGWSPYNYVMNNPLRLVDPDGREIRIYTDEKDKEGNNLYITYAAGMQYEGDNPFVAAVISALNNMNSVEIGSIVLNSLIRSSNNFNFKKLSSGKSGTLQFKQNASGGGDILAADILGGSGSTNLNSVAHELFHGYQHENVGLYGANSEVESFLFAKGVVSTFYSIIWNFSGNDTESGQLYAFSMNSLLFSESFDKMLFDQAVNAFPTGNPFNGIYKKSKIYKNFNPIISRFFPLLRDR
;
A
#
# COMPACT_ATOMS: atom_id res chain seq x y z
N MET A 1 15.70 18.40 -24.23
CA MET A 1 15.50 17.33 -25.22
C MET A 1 14.00 17.33 -25.47
N THR A 2 13.56 17.95 -26.56
CA THR A 2 12.14 18.05 -26.94
C THR A 2 11.61 16.65 -27.25
N ILE A 3 10.37 16.33 -26.83
CA ILE A 3 9.70 15.04 -27.13
C ILE A 3 9.68 14.75 -28.63
N GLU A 4 9.69 15.78 -29.49
CA GLU A 4 9.81 15.63 -30.94
C GLU A 4 11.05 14.85 -31.39
N ALA A 5 12.15 14.85 -30.63
CA ALA A 5 13.37 14.12 -31.00
C ALA A 5 13.27 12.60 -30.80
N PHE A 6 12.22 12.12 -30.12
CA PHE A 6 11.93 10.68 -29.97
C PHE A 6 10.86 10.19 -30.95
N GLU A 7 10.26 11.08 -31.76
CA GLU A 7 9.24 10.68 -32.75
C GLU A 7 9.83 10.00 -33.99
N ASP A 8 11.15 10.02 -34.18
CA ASP A 8 11.80 9.40 -35.33
C ASP A 8 12.41 8.02 -35.00
N ARG A 9 12.07 7.04 -35.85
CA ARG A 9 12.45 5.61 -35.89
C ARG A 9 11.60 4.62 -35.10
N SER A 10 10.68 3.95 -35.80
CA SER A 10 10.30 2.51 -35.77
C SER A 10 10.13 1.73 -34.44
N TRP A 11 10.31 2.33 -33.26
CA TRP A 11 10.17 1.74 -31.92
C TRP A 11 8.95 2.33 -31.16
N ASN A 12 8.25 3.29 -31.75
CA ASN A 12 7.30 4.20 -31.09
C ASN A 12 5.90 3.63 -30.74
N THR A 13 5.56 2.41 -31.15
CA THR A 13 4.21 1.86 -30.91
C THR A 13 3.99 1.29 -29.50
N TYR A 14 4.99 1.31 -28.61
CA TYR A 14 4.92 0.60 -27.31
C TYR A 14 5.39 1.41 -26.08
N MET A 15 5.81 2.67 -26.22
CA MET A 15 6.19 3.47 -25.05
C MET A 15 4.94 3.96 -24.29
N LEU A 16 4.79 3.48 -23.06
CA LEU A 16 3.65 3.76 -22.17
C LEU A 16 4.02 4.64 -20.97
N THR A 17 5.32 4.77 -20.64
CA THR A 17 5.79 5.56 -19.50
C THR A 17 7.13 6.22 -19.80
N ILE A 18 7.28 7.48 -19.41
CA ILE A 18 8.52 8.26 -19.52
C ILE A 18 8.78 8.91 -18.16
N ASN A 19 9.91 8.57 -17.54
CA ASN A 19 10.36 9.18 -16.29
C ASN A 19 11.44 10.22 -16.57
N MET A 20 11.27 11.41 -15.99
CA MET A 20 12.16 12.54 -16.15
C MET A 20 12.80 12.84 -14.80
N TYR A 21 14.13 12.75 -14.73
CA TYR A 21 14.90 13.06 -13.54
C TYR A 21 15.59 14.41 -13.69
N ASP A 22 15.70 15.17 -12.61
CA ASP A 22 16.37 16.46 -12.64
C ASP A 22 17.88 16.29 -12.92
N THR A 23 18.35 16.86 -14.02
CA THR A 23 19.77 16.93 -14.39
C THR A 23 20.11 18.40 -14.59
N GLN A 24 21.10 18.94 -13.87
CA GLN A 24 21.34 20.39 -13.86
C GLN A 24 21.55 20.98 -15.26
N SER A 25 20.55 21.66 -15.79
CA SER A 25 20.62 23.02 -16.35
C SER A 25 19.20 23.50 -16.70
N ARG A 26 18.95 24.78 -16.41
CA ARG A 26 17.63 25.38 -16.18
C ARG A 26 16.75 25.64 -17.41
N THR A 27 16.92 24.93 -18.54
CA THR A 27 16.27 25.36 -19.80
C THR A 27 15.83 24.23 -20.76
N GLY A 28 16.00 22.95 -20.44
CA GLY A 28 15.78 21.87 -21.43
C GLY A 28 14.81 20.74 -21.06
N VAL A 29 14.37 20.67 -19.80
CA VAL A 29 13.54 19.57 -19.26
C VAL A 29 12.04 19.85 -19.48
N PHE A 30 11.63 21.13 -19.46
CA PHE A 30 10.22 21.52 -19.52
C PHE A 30 9.64 21.69 -20.92
N GLY A 31 10.44 21.74 -21.98
CA GLY A 31 9.93 21.80 -23.37
C GLY A 31 9.14 20.56 -23.83
N ALA A 32 9.00 19.56 -22.96
CA ALA A 32 8.23 18.33 -23.10
C ALA A 32 6.91 18.36 -22.32
N LEU A 33 6.80 19.21 -21.31
CA LEU A 33 5.57 19.41 -20.55
C LEU A 33 4.72 20.47 -21.26
N PRO A 34 3.39 20.46 -21.10
CA PRO A 34 2.55 21.55 -21.60
C PRO A 34 3.14 22.90 -21.17
N SER A 35 3.19 23.88 -22.08
CA SER A 35 3.80 25.21 -21.87
C SER A 35 3.30 25.95 -20.63
N GLU A 36 2.13 25.54 -20.10
CA GLU A 36 1.57 25.91 -18.80
C GLU A 36 2.50 25.65 -17.60
N TYR A 37 3.54 24.80 -17.75
CA TYR A 37 4.47 24.41 -16.68
C TYR A 37 5.83 25.15 -16.72
N ASP A 38 6.14 25.87 -17.80
CA ASP A 38 7.43 26.59 -17.95
C ASP A 38 7.64 27.69 -16.89
N ASN A 39 6.57 28.21 -16.29
CA ASN A 39 6.63 29.32 -15.34
C ASN A 39 6.97 28.94 -13.88
N LEU A 40 7.10 27.64 -13.55
CA LEU A 40 7.38 27.17 -12.17
C LEU A 40 8.88 27.09 -11.83
N ALA A 41 9.76 27.21 -12.82
CA ALA A 41 11.21 27.10 -12.64
C ALA A 41 11.83 28.24 -11.79
N ALA A 42 11.07 29.31 -11.53
CA ALA A 42 11.54 30.49 -10.80
C ALA A 42 11.50 30.36 -9.26
N GLU A 43 10.53 29.62 -8.70
CA GLU A 43 10.26 29.64 -7.25
C GLU A 43 10.77 28.41 -6.47
N TYR A 44 11.01 27.27 -7.12
CA TYR A 44 11.22 26.00 -6.38
C TYR A 44 12.50 25.27 -6.77
N ARG A 45 13.17 24.71 -5.76
CA ARG A 45 14.48 24.04 -5.87
C ARG A 45 14.26 22.58 -6.29
N ASN A 46 14.68 22.22 -7.50
CA ASN A 46 14.74 20.82 -7.90
C ASN A 46 16.12 20.25 -7.51
N TYR A 47 16.10 19.05 -6.91
CA TYR A 47 17.28 18.31 -6.50
C TYR A 47 17.75 17.40 -7.61
N LYS A 48 19.04 17.50 -7.98
CA LYS A 48 19.66 16.63 -8.97
C LYS A 48 19.41 15.16 -8.66
N GLY A 49 18.87 14.43 -9.63
CA GLY A 49 18.69 12.98 -9.58
C GLY A 49 17.37 12.48 -8.96
N LEU A 50 16.52 13.37 -8.43
CA LEU A 50 15.16 13.01 -8.04
C LEU A 50 14.22 13.00 -9.26
N LEU A 51 13.16 12.19 -9.17
CA LEU A 51 12.12 12.10 -10.19
C LEU A 51 11.37 13.43 -10.26
N ALA A 52 11.55 14.19 -11.32
CA ALA A 52 10.90 15.48 -11.49
C ALA A 52 9.50 15.33 -12.11
N ALA A 53 9.34 14.44 -13.08
CA ALA A 53 8.06 14.21 -13.73
C ALA A 53 7.94 12.80 -14.30
N THR A 54 6.71 12.33 -14.44
CA THR A 54 6.35 11.10 -15.15
C THR A 54 5.23 11.41 -16.13
N ALA A 55 5.44 11.06 -17.40
CA ALA A 55 4.37 11.01 -18.40
C ALA A 55 3.97 9.54 -18.62
N PHE A 56 2.68 9.23 -18.61
CA PHE A 56 2.20 7.85 -18.76
C PHE A 56 0.86 7.76 -19.50
N LYS A 57 0.57 6.59 -20.08
CA LYS A 57 -0.70 6.25 -20.75
C LYS A 57 -0.92 4.73 -20.75
N ASP A 58 -2.17 4.28 -20.83
CA ASP A 58 -2.47 2.84 -20.79
C ASP A 58 -2.13 2.13 -22.10
N LYS A 59 -2.44 2.77 -23.24
CA LYS A 59 -2.21 2.20 -24.59
C LYS A 59 -1.56 3.21 -25.53
N ALA A 60 -0.96 2.67 -26.59
CA ALA A 60 -0.51 3.49 -27.71
C ALA A 60 -1.70 4.19 -28.38
N GLY A 61 -1.60 5.51 -28.55
CA GLY A 61 -2.65 6.37 -29.09
C GLY A 61 -3.46 7.12 -28.04
N ASP A 62 -3.42 6.69 -26.77
CA ASP A 62 -4.09 7.41 -25.69
C ASP A 62 -3.39 8.75 -25.39
N PRO A 63 -4.14 9.77 -24.91
CA PRO A 63 -3.54 11.02 -24.45
C PRO A 63 -2.62 10.76 -23.25
N TRP A 64 -1.52 11.51 -23.18
CA TRP A 64 -0.61 11.44 -22.04
C TRP A 64 -1.24 12.02 -20.77
N ASN A 65 -1.02 11.32 -19.67
CA ASN A 65 -1.20 11.80 -18.31
C ASN A 65 0.15 12.22 -17.74
N TYR A 66 0.13 13.10 -16.75
CA TYR A 66 1.36 13.67 -16.17
C TYR A 66 1.30 13.70 -14.65
N LYS A 67 2.44 13.39 -14.04
CA LYS A 67 2.78 13.60 -12.63
C LYS A 67 3.99 14.51 -12.57
N VAL A 68 4.00 15.49 -11.69
CA VAL A 68 5.16 16.36 -11.47
C VAL A 68 5.40 16.53 -9.99
N TYR A 69 6.66 16.36 -9.59
CA TYR A 69 7.10 16.36 -8.21
C TYR A 69 7.97 17.58 -7.95
N ILE A 70 7.73 18.24 -6.83
CA ILE A 70 8.58 19.31 -6.32
C ILE A 70 8.92 18.96 -4.89
N TYR A 71 10.19 19.09 -4.54
CA TYR A 71 10.72 18.68 -3.26
C TYR A 71 11.11 19.88 -2.40
N ASP A 72 11.10 19.68 -1.09
CA ASP A 72 11.65 20.64 -0.14
C ASP A 72 13.16 20.42 0.07
N ALA A 73 13.72 21.15 1.06
CA ALA A 73 15.16 21.14 1.29
C ALA A 73 15.75 19.75 1.61
N LEU A 74 14.92 18.85 2.13
CA LEU A 74 15.26 17.53 2.65
C LEU A 74 14.91 16.41 1.65
N GLY A 75 14.41 16.73 0.46
CA GLY A 75 14.01 15.74 -0.55
C GLY A 75 12.60 15.18 -0.33
N ARG A 76 11.79 15.80 0.53
CA ARG A 76 10.41 15.41 0.79
C ARG A 76 9.49 16.07 -0.23
N VAL A 77 8.44 15.38 -0.67
CA VAL A 77 7.52 15.91 -1.69
C VAL A 77 6.73 17.09 -1.12
N LEU A 78 7.09 18.31 -1.52
CA LEU A 78 6.41 19.56 -1.16
C LEU A 78 5.17 19.79 -2.03
N PHE A 79 5.30 19.55 -3.35
CA PHE A 79 4.17 19.60 -4.28
C PHE A 79 4.13 18.37 -5.16
N PHE A 80 2.91 17.94 -5.46
CA PHE A 80 2.62 16.88 -6.40
C PHE A 80 1.49 17.32 -7.31
N ASP A 81 1.82 17.59 -8.56
CA ASP A 81 0.87 18.04 -9.58
C ASP A 81 0.49 16.85 -10.47
N VAL A 82 -0.80 16.70 -10.74
CA VAL A 82 -1.32 15.65 -11.62
C VAL A 82 -2.22 16.23 -12.69
N LYS A 83 -2.14 15.65 -13.89
CA LYS A 83 -3.03 15.94 -15.02
C LYS A 83 -3.42 14.64 -15.70
N TYR A 84 -4.73 14.41 -15.80
CA TYR A 84 -5.28 13.25 -16.47
C TYR A 84 -5.88 13.67 -17.82
N GLY A 85 -5.24 13.27 -18.92
CA GLY A 85 -5.58 13.67 -20.28
C GLY A 85 -5.79 15.19 -20.40
N ASN A 86 -7.00 15.58 -20.81
CA ASN A 86 -7.38 16.98 -21.03
C ASN A 86 -8.01 17.68 -19.82
N LEU A 87 -8.06 17.01 -18.65
CA LEU A 87 -8.59 17.65 -17.44
C LEU A 87 -7.68 18.78 -16.93
N PRO A 88 -8.23 19.71 -16.12
CA PRO A 88 -7.43 20.71 -15.43
C PRO A 88 -6.36 20.08 -14.54
N TRP A 89 -5.25 20.80 -14.37
CA TRP A 89 -4.21 20.44 -13.41
C TRP A 89 -4.71 20.49 -11.97
N LYS A 90 -4.36 19.46 -11.21
CA LYS A 90 -4.65 19.31 -9.79
C LYS A 90 -3.33 19.34 -9.04
N ARG A 91 -3.32 19.92 -7.84
CA ARG A 91 -2.10 20.05 -7.03
C ARG A 91 -2.34 19.59 -5.61
N ILE A 92 -1.41 18.79 -5.12
CA ILE A 92 -1.28 18.48 -3.70
C ILE A 92 -0.06 19.24 -3.18
N LYS A 93 -0.22 19.92 -2.05
CA LYS A 93 0.88 20.55 -1.32
C LYS A 93 0.98 19.89 0.05
N ASN A 94 2.17 19.44 0.42
CA ASN A 94 2.45 18.93 1.76
C ASN A 94 3.27 19.95 2.53
N GLU A 95 3.01 20.07 3.82
CA GLU A 95 3.81 20.84 4.76
C GLU A 95 4.20 19.93 5.92
N TYR A 96 5.45 20.02 6.34
CA TYR A 96 6.04 19.14 7.35
C TYR A 96 6.60 19.98 8.50
N ASP A 97 6.63 19.40 9.70
CA ASP A 97 7.34 19.99 10.83
C ASP A 97 8.85 19.69 10.80
N ALA A 98 9.55 20.11 11.86
CA ALA A 98 10.98 19.88 12.05
C ALA A 98 11.32 18.44 12.44
N ALA A 99 10.35 17.65 12.92
CA ALA A 99 10.49 16.24 13.27
C ALA A 99 10.08 15.31 12.11
N ASN A 100 9.89 15.88 10.92
CA ASN A 100 9.50 15.20 9.69
C ASN A 100 8.07 14.63 9.64
N ASN A 101 7.18 15.10 10.51
CA ASN A 101 5.79 14.73 10.44
C ASN A 101 5.04 15.62 9.43
N MET A 102 4.13 15.03 8.65
CA MET A 102 3.27 15.81 7.76
C MET A 102 2.22 16.54 8.60
N VAL A 103 2.29 17.86 8.70
CA VAL A 103 1.37 18.65 9.55
C VAL A 103 0.20 19.25 8.79
N LYS A 104 0.32 19.36 7.46
CA LYS A 104 -0.76 19.84 6.60
C LYS A 104 -0.65 19.25 5.20
N GLN A 105 -1.80 18.94 4.62
CA GLN A 105 -1.92 18.67 3.20
C GLN A 105 -3.03 19.52 2.58
N SER A 106 -2.68 20.29 1.55
CA SER A 106 -3.63 21.11 0.78
C SER A 106 -3.89 20.48 -0.58
N PHE A 107 -5.15 20.33 -0.95
CA PHE A 107 -5.57 19.85 -2.25
C PHE A 107 -6.21 20.97 -3.06
N TYR A 108 -5.64 21.25 -4.23
CA TYR A 108 -6.13 22.23 -5.18
C TYR A 108 -6.71 21.52 -6.40
N TYR A 109 -8.02 21.60 -6.53
CA TYR A 109 -8.77 20.88 -7.57
C TYR A 109 -8.57 21.45 -8.97
N ASN A 110 -8.33 22.76 -9.07
CA ASN A 110 -7.89 23.39 -10.30
C ASN A 110 -6.87 24.48 -9.94
N LYS A 111 -5.65 24.30 -10.41
CA LYS A 111 -4.54 25.21 -10.09
C LYS A 111 -4.58 26.53 -10.87
N SER A 112 -5.23 26.58 -12.03
CA SER A 112 -5.17 27.72 -12.97
C SER A 112 -6.08 28.89 -12.56
N THR A 113 -7.04 28.64 -11.68
CA THR A 113 -8.08 29.61 -11.35
C THR A 113 -8.33 29.64 -9.84
N SER A 114 -8.72 30.80 -9.29
CA SER A 114 -9.19 30.91 -7.91
C SER A 114 -10.52 30.14 -7.80
N HIS A 115 -10.45 28.83 -7.52
CA HIS A 115 -11.61 27.95 -7.64
C HIS A 115 -11.96 27.20 -6.35
N ASN A 116 -13.28 27.08 -6.21
CA ASN A 116 -14.02 26.78 -5.01
C ASN A 116 -14.20 25.28 -4.82
N GLN A 117 -13.20 24.42 -5.05
CA GLN A 117 -13.33 22.97 -4.80
C GLN A 117 -12.18 22.39 -3.97
N ASN A 118 -11.34 23.26 -3.40
CA ASN A 118 -10.20 22.84 -2.59
C ASN A 118 -10.65 22.21 -1.26
N PHE A 119 -9.77 21.40 -0.70
CA PHE A 119 -9.87 20.92 0.67
C PHE A 119 -8.48 20.83 1.30
N TYR A 120 -8.45 20.85 2.63
CA TYR A 120 -7.25 20.94 3.43
C TYR A 120 -7.36 19.95 4.57
N ARG A 121 -6.22 19.37 4.94
CA ARG A 121 -6.10 18.46 6.09
C ARG A 121 -4.96 18.90 6.98
N TRP A 122 -5.13 18.76 8.28
CA TRP A 122 -4.09 19.00 9.27
C TRP A 122 -3.95 17.80 10.17
N PHE A 123 -2.72 17.54 10.56
CA PHE A 123 -2.34 16.47 11.45
C PHE A 123 -1.59 17.08 12.62
N ASP A 124 -2.01 16.71 13.82
CA ASP A 124 -1.32 17.03 15.06
C ASP A 124 -0.75 15.76 15.67
N TYR A 125 0.37 15.89 16.35
CA TYR A 125 1.11 14.77 16.95
C TYR A 125 1.23 15.01 18.45
N ASP A 126 1.31 13.93 19.23
CA ASP A 126 1.65 14.03 20.65
C ASP A 126 3.15 14.23 20.86
N ASP A 127 3.57 14.35 22.12
CA ASP A 127 4.97 14.60 22.48
C ASP A 127 5.91 13.43 22.09
N GLU A 128 5.35 12.24 21.85
CA GLU A 128 6.04 11.05 21.34
C GLU A 128 6.05 10.95 19.80
N GLY A 129 5.48 11.92 19.09
CA GLY A 129 5.43 11.94 17.62
C GLY A 129 4.37 11.04 17.00
N ARG A 130 3.40 10.54 17.78
CA ARG A 130 2.28 9.73 17.28
C ARG A 130 1.11 10.63 16.89
N LEU A 131 0.38 10.27 15.84
CA LEU A 131 -0.76 11.05 15.34
C LEU A 131 -1.83 11.20 16.42
N SER A 132 -2.11 12.42 16.87
CA SER A 132 -3.06 12.70 17.95
C SER A 132 -4.38 13.30 17.44
N GLU A 133 -4.36 14.15 16.41
CA GLU A 133 -5.56 14.73 15.80
C GLU A 133 -5.51 14.81 14.29
N VAL A 134 -6.69 14.67 13.66
CA VAL A 134 -6.91 14.88 12.23
C VAL A 134 -8.02 15.89 12.05
N ARG A 135 -7.75 16.91 11.23
CA ARG A 135 -8.72 17.96 10.90
C ARG A 135 -8.87 18.09 9.41
N SER A 136 -10.06 18.46 8.95
CA SER A 136 -10.29 18.81 7.55
C SER A 136 -11.21 20.02 7.39
N SER A 137 -11.05 20.70 6.26
CA SER A 137 -11.87 21.86 5.89
C SER A 137 -11.83 22.11 4.39
N MET A 138 -12.86 22.77 3.88
CA MET A 138 -12.84 23.35 2.53
C MET A 138 -12.13 24.72 2.48
N ASN A 139 -11.83 25.31 3.63
CA ASN A 139 -11.16 26.61 3.77
C ASN A 139 -9.76 26.41 4.35
N ASP A 140 -8.79 27.21 3.92
CA ASP A 140 -7.42 27.15 4.45
C ASP A 140 -7.31 27.87 5.80
N ALA A 141 -7.99 27.34 6.82
CA ALA A 141 -7.99 27.90 8.16
C ALA A 141 -8.16 26.79 9.20
N LYS A 142 -7.05 26.36 9.80
CA LYS A 142 -7.03 25.30 10.84
C LYS A 142 -7.93 25.62 12.04
N SER A 143 -8.02 26.89 12.43
CA SER A 143 -8.83 27.34 13.58
C SER A 143 -10.33 27.10 13.40
N THR A 144 -10.81 27.02 12.16
CA THR A 144 -12.21 26.73 11.81
C THR A 144 -12.38 25.34 11.18
N ALA A 145 -11.30 24.55 11.10
CA ALA A 145 -11.36 23.21 10.52
C ALA A 145 -12.08 22.25 11.45
N ARG A 146 -12.90 21.36 10.86
CA ARG A 146 -13.60 20.31 11.59
C ARG A 146 -12.56 19.35 12.16
N LEU A 147 -12.62 19.09 13.48
CA LEU A 147 -11.81 18.04 14.11
C LEU A 147 -12.46 16.69 13.80
N ASP A 148 -11.98 15.99 12.78
CA ASP A 148 -12.58 14.72 12.36
C ASP A 148 -12.31 13.60 13.37
N LYS A 149 -11.04 13.44 13.76
CA LYS A 149 -10.58 12.32 14.59
C LYS A 149 -9.58 12.77 15.66
N ARG A 150 -9.65 12.14 16.83
CA ARG A 150 -8.62 12.21 17.87
C ARG A 150 -8.21 10.80 18.30
N TYR A 151 -6.93 10.60 18.60
CA TYR A 151 -6.37 9.35 19.11
C TYR A 151 -5.72 9.56 20.48
N LEU A 152 -5.84 8.54 21.33
CA LEU A 152 -5.14 8.41 22.60
C LEU A 152 -4.46 7.04 22.62
N TYR A 153 -3.25 7.00 23.15
CA TYR A 153 -2.43 5.80 23.17
C TYR A 153 -2.24 5.28 24.60
N ASN A 154 -2.08 3.97 24.73
CA ASN A 154 -1.66 3.34 25.98
C ASN A 154 -0.12 3.38 26.12
N ASN A 155 0.39 2.89 27.25
CA ASN A 155 1.83 2.87 27.54
C ASN A 155 2.65 1.89 26.66
N ALA A 156 1.99 1.12 25.79
CA ALA A 156 2.62 0.21 24.84
C ALA A 156 2.56 0.75 23.39
N ASP A 157 2.30 2.05 23.23
CA ASP A 157 2.17 2.76 21.95
C ASP A 157 1.03 2.24 21.06
N GLN A 158 0.04 1.57 21.65
CA GLN A 158 -1.16 1.11 20.94
C GLN A 158 -2.31 2.10 21.15
N ILE A 159 -3.24 2.16 20.20
CA ILE A 159 -4.42 3.02 20.31
C ILE A 159 -5.27 2.53 21.50
N ASP A 160 -5.38 3.31 22.56
CA ASP A 160 -6.33 3.03 23.64
C ASP A 160 -7.74 3.49 23.23
N THR A 161 -7.84 4.71 22.71
CA THR A 161 -9.12 5.32 22.35
C THR A 161 -8.99 6.11 21.06
N SER A 162 -9.95 5.96 20.16
CA SER A 162 -10.15 6.87 19.03
C SER A 162 -11.52 7.56 19.16
N ARG A 163 -11.63 8.81 18.69
CA ARG A 163 -12.87 9.59 18.82
C ARG A 163 -13.26 10.24 17.50
N PHE A 164 -14.46 9.93 17.01
CA PHE A 164 -15.11 10.62 15.88
C PHE A 164 -15.62 11.97 16.36
N THR A 165 -14.76 12.98 16.27
CA THR A 165 -15.01 14.28 16.90
C THR A 165 -15.75 15.24 15.98
N GLY A 166 -15.77 14.95 14.68
CA GLY A 166 -16.45 15.80 13.70
C GLY A 166 -17.93 15.49 13.55
N LEU A 167 -18.46 14.61 14.41
CA LEU A 167 -19.89 14.41 14.63
C LEU A 167 -20.46 15.57 15.47
N THR A 168 -21.75 15.87 15.29
CA THR A 168 -22.48 16.84 16.15
C THR A 168 -22.36 16.47 17.64
N SER A 169 -22.45 15.17 17.93
CA SER A 169 -22.18 14.58 19.24
C SER A 169 -21.02 13.59 19.10
N PRO A 170 -19.81 13.91 19.56
CA PRO A 170 -18.66 13.05 19.38
C PRO A 170 -18.85 11.66 20.00
N LEU A 171 -18.48 10.62 19.25
CA LEU A 171 -18.48 9.24 19.71
C LEU A 171 -17.07 8.73 19.89
N TRP A 172 -16.84 7.96 20.95
CA TRP A 172 -15.55 7.36 21.26
C TRP A 172 -15.58 5.86 20.98
N GLN A 173 -14.41 5.33 20.68
CA GLN A 173 -14.17 3.94 20.42
C GLN A 173 -12.92 3.53 21.17
N LYS A 174 -13.10 2.70 22.18
CA LYS A 174 -12.03 2.16 23.01
C LYS A 174 -11.60 0.80 22.47
N TYR A 175 -10.30 0.56 22.50
CA TYR A 175 -9.70 -0.70 22.09
C TYR A 175 -9.14 -1.42 23.30
N GLY A 176 -9.44 -2.71 23.40
CA GLY A 176 -8.82 -3.61 24.37
C GLY A 176 -7.86 -4.56 23.68
N TYR A 177 -6.82 -4.94 24.42
CA TYR A 177 -5.79 -5.84 23.97
C TYR A 177 -5.66 -7.01 24.95
N ASP A 178 -5.33 -8.20 24.43
CA ASP A 178 -4.99 -9.33 25.27
C ASP A 178 -3.53 -9.22 25.78
N PHE A 179 -3.10 -10.22 26.57
CA PHE A 179 -1.76 -10.22 27.14
C PHE A 179 -0.62 -10.34 26.10
N ARG A 180 -0.94 -10.68 24.83
CA ARG A 180 0.01 -10.69 23.71
C ARG A 180 -0.04 -9.39 22.90
N GLY A 181 -0.84 -8.41 23.32
CA GLY A 181 -0.99 -7.15 22.60
C GLY A 181 -1.89 -7.23 21.37
N ARG A 182 -2.64 -8.33 21.18
CA ARG A 182 -3.59 -8.48 20.07
C ARG A 182 -4.92 -7.82 20.45
N ILE A 183 -5.55 -7.12 19.51
CA ILE A 183 -6.86 -6.51 19.75
C ILE A 183 -7.86 -7.60 20.14
N ASN A 184 -8.54 -7.45 21.28
CA ASN A 184 -9.54 -8.42 21.73
C ASN A 184 -10.93 -7.80 21.87
N SER A 185 -11.02 -6.48 21.78
CA SER A 185 -12.28 -5.75 21.89
C SER A 185 -12.19 -4.37 21.25
N GLN A 186 -13.31 -3.92 20.74
CA GLN A 186 -13.53 -2.56 20.27
C GLN A 186 -14.92 -2.13 20.73
N ALA A 187 -15.01 -1.06 21.51
CA ALA A 187 -16.22 -0.75 22.26
C ALA A 187 -16.47 0.74 22.47
N GLY A 188 -17.67 1.10 22.92
CA GLY A 188 -17.98 2.43 23.46
C GLY A 188 -18.61 3.43 22.50
N THR A 189 -18.81 3.04 21.24
CA THR A 189 -19.49 3.92 20.28
C THR A 189 -21.00 3.96 20.53
N GLY A 190 -21.56 2.91 21.12
CA GLY A 190 -23.01 2.70 21.13
C GLY A 190 -23.58 2.62 19.70
N LYS A 191 -22.79 2.08 18.77
CA LYS A 191 -23.15 1.89 17.35
C LYS A 191 -22.70 0.53 16.85
N MET A 192 -21.46 0.17 17.16
CA MET A 192 -20.88 -1.14 16.90
C MET A 192 -19.86 -1.47 17.99
N GLU A 193 -19.96 -2.70 18.50
CA GLU A 193 -19.07 -3.31 19.49
C GLU A 193 -18.53 -4.61 18.89
N MET A 194 -17.25 -4.90 19.11
CA MET A 194 -16.58 -6.10 18.64
C MET A 194 -15.83 -6.77 19.79
N GLY A 195 -15.83 -8.10 19.81
CA GLY A 195 -14.96 -8.92 20.65
C GLY A 195 -14.27 -9.98 19.81
N LEU A 196 -13.00 -10.28 20.10
CA LEU A 196 -12.21 -11.29 19.41
C LEU A 196 -11.60 -12.27 20.41
N LYS A 197 -11.63 -13.56 20.07
CA LYS A 197 -10.88 -14.61 20.75
C LYS A 197 -9.95 -15.29 19.77
N TYR A 198 -8.89 -15.88 20.31
CA TYR A 198 -7.82 -16.45 19.52
C TYR A 198 -7.48 -17.85 19.99
N HIS A 199 -7.13 -18.70 19.03
CA HIS A 199 -6.38 -19.92 19.28
C HIS A 199 -4.93 -19.59 19.68
N HIS A 200 -4.20 -20.61 20.16
CA HIS A 200 -2.80 -20.46 20.57
C HIS A 200 -1.86 -20.03 19.43
N ASN A 201 -2.16 -20.43 18.19
CA ASN A 201 -1.45 -20.06 16.96
C ASN A 201 -1.86 -18.68 16.39
N SER A 202 -2.62 -17.90 17.16
CA SER A 202 -3.10 -16.56 16.78
C SER A 202 -4.11 -16.50 15.64
N ASN A 203 -4.67 -17.63 15.20
CA ASN A 203 -5.91 -17.61 14.43
C ASN A 203 -7.05 -17.11 15.30
N ILE A 204 -7.99 -16.37 14.70
CA ILE A 204 -9.21 -15.94 15.39
C ILE A 204 -10.10 -17.16 15.57
N SER A 205 -10.39 -17.52 16.81
CA SER A 205 -11.29 -18.62 17.13
C SER A 205 -12.74 -18.17 17.15
N GLU A 206 -13.01 -16.95 17.60
CA GLU A 206 -14.36 -16.41 17.71
C GLU A 206 -14.37 -14.91 17.46
N THR A 207 -15.43 -14.41 16.82
CA THR A 207 -15.79 -13.00 16.79
C THR A 207 -17.16 -12.78 17.41
N TYR A 208 -17.31 -11.67 18.12
CA TYR A 208 -18.59 -11.14 18.57
C TYR A 208 -18.81 -9.77 17.95
N PHE A 209 -19.99 -9.54 17.38
CA PHE A 209 -20.43 -8.23 16.91
C PHE A 209 -21.78 -7.87 17.50
N SER A 210 -21.93 -6.63 17.94
CA SER A 210 -23.19 -6.07 18.41
C SER A 210 -23.38 -4.66 17.88
N TYR A 211 -24.60 -4.34 17.47
CA TYR A 211 -24.99 -3.05 16.92
C TYR A 211 -26.14 -2.45 17.76
N ASP A 212 -26.08 -1.15 18.08
CA ASP A 212 -27.04 -0.53 19.02
C ASP A 212 -28.33 -0.02 18.36
N GLY A 213 -29.47 -0.42 18.94
CA GLY A 213 -30.49 0.51 19.45
C GLY A 213 -31.65 0.92 18.55
N THR A 214 -31.50 0.89 17.23
CA THR A 214 -32.63 1.05 16.30
C THR A 214 -33.10 -0.34 15.85
N THR A 215 -34.04 -0.91 16.59
CA THR A 215 -34.90 -2.06 16.23
C THR A 215 -34.35 -3.05 15.19
N GLY A 216 -33.75 -4.17 15.65
CA GLY A 216 -33.68 -5.41 14.85
C GLY A 216 -32.33 -5.77 14.21
N LEU A 217 -31.19 -5.22 14.63
CA LEU A 217 -29.88 -5.68 14.16
C LEU A 217 -29.38 -6.88 14.98
N PRO A 218 -28.88 -7.96 14.35
CA PRO A 218 -28.50 -9.18 15.04
C PRO A 218 -27.23 -9.00 15.89
N GLN A 219 -27.15 -9.77 16.97
CA GLN A 219 -25.90 -10.01 17.68
C GLN A 219 -25.31 -11.31 17.15
N ASN A 220 -24.18 -11.21 16.43
CA ASN A 220 -23.55 -12.39 15.84
C ASN A 220 -22.34 -12.79 16.67
N GLU A 221 -22.35 -14.01 17.17
CA GLU A 221 -21.17 -14.67 17.74
C GLU A 221 -20.78 -15.79 16.79
N ILE A 222 -19.67 -15.62 16.08
CA ILE A 222 -19.22 -16.56 15.05
C ILE A 222 -18.00 -17.31 15.57
N GLU A 223 -18.06 -18.63 15.51
CA GLU A 223 -16.95 -19.54 15.78
C GLU A 223 -16.28 -19.96 14.47
N TYR A 224 -14.95 -20.10 14.50
CA TYR A 224 -14.14 -20.44 13.34
C TYR A 224 -13.29 -21.68 13.58
N VAL A 225 -13.22 -22.55 12.58
CA VAL A 225 -12.37 -23.76 12.58
C VAL A 225 -11.42 -23.70 11.42
N TYR A 226 -10.21 -24.24 11.62
CA TYR A 226 -9.15 -24.25 10.63
C TYR A 226 -8.58 -25.66 10.48
N ASP A 227 -8.01 -25.95 9.31
CA ASP A 227 -7.21 -27.15 9.11
C ASP A 227 -5.77 -26.99 9.65
N GLY A 228 -4.96 -28.05 9.51
CA GLY A 228 -3.57 -28.07 9.96
C GLY A 228 -2.63 -27.10 9.23
N LEU A 229 -3.07 -26.48 8.14
CA LEU A 229 -2.35 -25.43 7.40
C LEU A 229 -2.85 -24.02 7.75
N ASN A 230 -3.72 -23.90 8.77
CA ASN A 230 -4.37 -22.65 9.17
C ASN A 230 -5.31 -22.06 8.12
N ARG A 231 -5.86 -22.89 7.23
CA ARG A 231 -6.89 -22.47 6.27
C ARG A 231 -8.27 -22.58 6.92
N LEU A 232 -9.12 -21.59 6.72
CA LEU A 232 -10.45 -21.53 7.32
C LEU A 232 -11.36 -22.63 6.76
N THR A 233 -11.84 -23.56 7.57
CA THR A 233 -12.72 -24.65 7.09
C THR A 233 -14.18 -24.47 7.48
N LEU A 234 -14.46 -23.69 8.53
CA LEU A 234 -15.83 -23.43 8.99
C LEU A 234 -15.92 -22.04 9.63
N ALA A 235 -16.98 -21.31 9.31
CA ALA A 235 -17.50 -20.20 10.08
C ALA A 235 -18.95 -20.52 10.46
N THR A 236 -19.28 -20.57 11.75
CA THR A 236 -20.64 -20.88 12.22
C THR A 236 -21.12 -19.91 13.27
N GLU A 237 -22.37 -19.47 13.17
CA GLU A 237 -23.02 -18.76 14.28
C GLU A 237 -23.14 -19.71 15.47
N LYS A 238 -22.78 -19.25 16.66
CA LYS A 238 -22.56 -20.08 17.84
C LYS A 238 -23.80 -20.20 18.72
N ARG A 239 -24.66 -19.18 18.78
CA ARG A 239 -25.75 -19.11 19.77
C ARG A 239 -26.98 -19.87 19.33
N GLU A 240 -27.48 -19.53 18.15
CA GLU A 240 -28.68 -20.10 17.55
C GLU A 240 -28.33 -21.12 16.48
N GLN A 241 -27.05 -21.16 16.06
CA GLN A 241 -26.60 -21.89 14.88
C GLN A 241 -27.47 -21.55 13.68
N ALA A 242 -27.77 -20.25 13.53
CA ALA A 242 -28.70 -19.78 12.50
C ALA A 242 -28.10 -19.87 11.09
N PHE A 243 -26.77 -19.85 10.97
CA PHE A 243 -26.06 -19.97 9.70
C PHE A 243 -24.65 -20.51 9.89
N SER A 244 -24.12 -21.10 8.82
CA SER A 244 -22.75 -21.59 8.72
C SER A 244 -22.25 -21.48 7.28
N GLU A 245 -20.93 -21.41 7.14
CA GLU A 245 -20.25 -21.51 5.86
C GLU A 245 -19.02 -22.42 5.98
N GLU A 246 -19.04 -23.50 5.21
CA GLU A 246 -18.03 -24.55 5.18
C GLU A 246 -17.18 -24.45 3.91
N TYR A 247 -15.89 -24.69 4.08
CA TYR A 247 -14.90 -24.63 3.00
C TYR A 247 -14.10 -25.93 2.93
N SER A 248 -13.81 -26.37 1.71
CA SER A 248 -12.81 -27.39 1.46
C SER A 248 -11.80 -26.90 0.42
N TYR A 249 -10.61 -27.49 0.45
CA TYR A 249 -9.50 -27.06 -0.38
C TYR A 249 -8.74 -28.24 -0.97
N ASP A 250 -8.15 -28.04 -2.15
CA ASP A 250 -7.13 -28.94 -2.66
C ASP A 250 -5.76 -28.68 -1.98
N PRO A 251 -4.72 -29.48 -2.28
CA PRO A 251 -3.38 -29.27 -1.71
C PRO A 251 -2.74 -27.92 -2.07
N ASP A 252 -3.06 -27.34 -3.23
CA ASP A 252 -2.51 -26.07 -3.71
C ASP A 252 -3.30 -24.86 -3.14
N GLY A 253 -4.36 -25.11 -2.35
CA GLY A 253 -5.15 -24.08 -1.69
C GLY A 253 -6.22 -23.45 -2.58
N ASN A 254 -6.61 -24.09 -3.69
CA ASN A 254 -7.85 -23.73 -4.37
C ASN A 254 -9.05 -24.15 -3.52
N ILE A 255 -10.09 -23.32 -3.47
CA ILE A 255 -11.37 -23.66 -2.83
C ILE A 255 -12.04 -24.73 -3.69
N LEU A 256 -12.39 -25.88 -3.13
CA LEU A 256 -13.14 -26.93 -3.82
C LEU A 256 -14.64 -26.80 -3.58
N THR A 257 -15.03 -26.44 -2.35
CA THR A 257 -16.43 -26.23 -1.98
C THR A 257 -16.58 -25.00 -1.11
N LYS A 258 -17.68 -24.27 -1.30
CA LYS A 258 -18.19 -23.24 -0.39
C LYS A 258 -19.67 -23.53 -0.17
N ILE A 259 -20.01 -24.03 1.02
CA ILE A 259 -21.34 -24.55 1.35
C ILE A 259 -21.92 -23.71 2.47
N ARG A 260 -23.14 -23.21 2.29
CA ARG A 260 -23.87 -22.44 3.29
C ARG A 260 -25.13 -23.15 3.73
N SER A 261 -25.26 -23.27 5.04
CA SER A 261 -26.38 -23.97 5.65
C SER A 261 -26.93 -23.17 6.81
N ASN A 262 -28.21 -23.38 7.11
CA ASN A 262 -28.77 -23.06 8.41
C ASN A 262 -28.73 -24.37 9.23
N PRO A 263 -27.82 -24.50 10.21
CA PRO A 263 -27.73 -25.68 11.05
C PRO A 263 -29.11 -26.10 11.61
N GLY A 264 -29.59 -27.28 11.18
CA GLY A 264 -30.90 -27.82 11.54
C GLY A 264 -32.03 -27.60 10.51
N ASN A 265 -31.88 -26.67 9.56
CA ASN A 265 -32.83 -26.42 8.47
C ASN A 265 -32.29 -26.81 7.08
N GLY A 266 -31.02 -27.21 7.00
CA GLY A 266 -30.39 -27.69 5.77
C GLY A 266 -29.54 -26.65 5.06
N THR A 267 -29.03 -27.05 3.90
CA THR A 267 -28.18 -26.22 3.04
C THR A 267 -29.03 -25.34 2.14
N PHE A 268 -28.67 -24.07 2.01
CA PHE A 268 -29.40 -23.11 1.16
C PHE A 268 -28.58 -22.61 -0.03
N LYS A 269 -27.25 -22.81 0.00
CA LYS A 269 -26.37 -22.52 -1.14
C LYS A 269 -25.14 -23.43 -1.13
N GLU A 270 -24.89 -24.10 -2.24
CA GLU A 270 -23.71 -24.94 -2.47
C GLU A 270 -22.99 -24.45 -3.71
N MET A 271 -21.68 -24.27 -3.62
CA MET A 271 -20.82 -23.98 -4.75
C MET A 271 -19.69 -24.98 -4.81
N TYR A 272 -19.61 -25.72 -5.91
CA TYR A 272 -18.56 -26.67 -6.22
C TYR A 272 -17.67 -26.10 -7.33
N TYR A 273 -16.38 -25.97 -7.03
CA TYR A 273 -15.41 -25.34 -7.90
C TYR A 273 -14.70 -26.40 -8.74
N ASN A 274 -14.79 -26.27 -10.06
CA ASN A 274 -14.15 -27.18 -11.00
C ASN A 274 -13.06 -26.43 -11.76
N TYR A 275 -11.85 -26.97 -11.73
CA TYR A 275 -10.66 -26.34 -12.29
C TYR A 275 -10.23 -27.02 -13.59
N GLU A 276 -9.67 -26.24 -14.51
CA GLU A 276 -9.05 -26.77 -15.73
C GLU A 276 -7.90 -27.72 -15.34
N SER A 277 -7.93 -28.94 -15.90
CA SER A 277 -6.98 -30.00 -15.53
C SER A 277 -5.51 -29.56 -15.62
N GLY A 278 -4.76 -29.76 -14.54
CA GLY A 278 -3.34 -29.40 -14.46
C GLY A 278 -3.08 -27.90 -14.25
N THR A 279 -4.09 -27.11 -13.90
CA THR A 279 -3.96 -25.68 -13.63
C THR A 279 -4.77 -25.26 -12.40
N ASN A 280 -4.59 -24.01 -11.97
CA ASN A 280 -5.38 -23.36 -10.90
C ASN A 280 -6.50 -22.46 -11.46
N ARG A 281 -6.82 -22.58 -12.75
CA ARG A 281 -7.83 -21.76 -13.45
C ARG A 281 -9.20 -22.36 -13.23
N LEU A 282 -10.14 -21.55 -12.75
CA LEU A 282 -11.52 -21.97 -12.57
C LEU A 282 -12.14 -22.16 -13.96
N ASP A 283 -12.72 -23.33 -14.18
CA ASP A 283 -13.36 -23.73 -15.44
C ASP A 283 -14.87 -23.50 -15.34
N TRP A 284 -15.52 -24.05 -14.30
CA TRP A 284 -16.95 -23.83 -14.05
C TRP A 284 -17.33 -24.08 -12.59
N LEU A 285 -18.46 -23.52 -12.19
CA LEU A 285 -19.09 -23.75 -10.89
C LEU A 285 -20.35 -24.61 -11.05
N ALA A 286 -20.50 -25.64 -10.23
CA ALA A 286 -21.79 -26.29 -9.99
C ALA A 286 -22.45 -25.59 -8.80
N ILE A 287 -23.65 -25.04 -8.99
CA ILE A 287 -24.31 -24.23 -7.97
C ILE A 287 -25.69 -24.80 -7.69
N ALA A 288 -25.97 -25.12 -6.43
CA ALA A 288 -27.32 -25.40 -5.95
C ALA A 288 -27.73 -24.27 -5.00
N ASP A 289 -28.77 -23.52 -5.34
CA ASP A 289 -29.27 -22.40 -4.53
C ASP A 289 -30.78 -22.58 -4.33
N ASP A 290 -31.28 -22.43 -3.11
CA ASP A 290 -32.70 -22.61 -2.81
C ASP A 290 -33.61 -21.70 -3.64
N ASN A 291 -33.13 -20.52 -4.03
CA ASN A 291 -33.92 -19.55 -4.82
C ASN A 291 -33.82 -19.78 -6.33
N MET A 292 -32.71 -20.34 -6.81
CA MET A 292 -32.42 -20.46 -8.25
C MET A 292 -32.42 -21.91 -8.77
N GLY A 293 -32.44 -22.91 -7.89
CA GLY A 293 -32.25 -24.31 -8.24
C GLY A 293 -30.79 -24.66 -8.57
N TYR A 294 -30.59 -25.76 -9.30
CA TYR A 294 -29.28 -26.16 -9.81
C TYR A 294 -28.97 -25.45 -11.13
N TYR A 295 -27.78 -24.87 -11.24
CA TYR A 295 -27.24 -24.34 -12.48
C TYR A 295 -25.72 -24.40 -12.50
N GLU A 296 -25.16 -24.22 -13.71
CA GLU A 296 -23.72 -24.17 -13.93
C GLU A 296 -23.33 -22.78 -14.42
N ALA A 297 -22.17 -22.30 -13.97
CA ALA A 297 -21.60 -21.04 -14.41
C ALA A 297 -20.18 -21.29 -14.95
N ASN A 298 -19.99 -21.08 -16.24
CA ASN A 298 -18.70 -21.27 -16.91
C ASN A 298 -17.80 -20.04 -16.79
N TYR A 299 -16.51 -20.30 -16.82
CA TYR A 299 -15.44 -19.32 -16.81
C TYR A 299 -14.57 -19.53 -18.05
N SER A 300 -13.88 -18.48 -18.45
CA SER A 300 -12.84 -18.57 -19.48
C SER A 300 -11.69 -17.67 -19.08
N THR A 301 -10.49 -18.04 -19.51
CA THR A 301 -9.28 -17.25 -19.26
C THR A 301 -8.53 -16.91 -20.53
N ASP A 302 -7.79 -15.80 -20.50
CA ASP A 302 -6.80 -15.51 -21.55
C ASP A 302 -5.54 -16.39 -21.39
N SER A 303 -4.60 -16.25 -22.32
CA SER A 303 -3.34 -17.01 -22.27
C SER A 303 -2.47 -16.69 -21.05
N ARG A 304 -2.67 -15.53 -20.41
CA ARG A 304 -1.98 -15.11 -19.18
C ARG A 304 -2.70 -15.55 -17.92
N GLY A 305 -3.86 -16.20 -18.05
CA GLY A 305 -4.65 -16.70 -16.92
C GLY A 305 -5.57 -15.65 -16.29
N ASN A 306 -5.85 -14.54 -16.98
CA ASN A 306 -6.85 -13.58 -16.52
C ASN A 306 -8.25 -14.05 -16.92
N ILE A 307 -9.24 -13.92 -16.04
CA ILE A 307 -10.63 -14.25 -16.34
C ILE A 307 -11.15 -13.33 -17.47
N THR A 308 -11.70 -13.91 -18.54
CA THR A 308 -12.34 -13.17 -19.65
C THR A 308 -13.86 -13.28 -19.64
N THR A 309 -14.39 -14.30 -18.96
CA THR A 309 -15.81 -14.60 -18.81
C THR A 309 -16.07 -15.11 -17.38
N ASP A 310 -17.09 -14.59 -16.74
CA ASP A 310 -17.61 -14.99 -15.42
C ASP A 310 -19.14 -15.08 -15.53
N GLU A 311 -19.66 -16.28 -15.88
CA GLU A 311 -21.10 -16.47 -16.06
C GLU A 311 -21.89 -16.35 -14.76
N TYR A 312 -21.27 -16.59 -13.60
CA TYR A 312 -21.92 -16.42 -12.29
C TYR A 312 -22.37 -14.97 -12.09
N ARG A 313 -21.61 -14.00 -12.64
CA ARG A 313 -22.00 -12.58 -12.68
C ARG A 313 -22.60 -12.11 -13.98
N SER A 314 -22.91 -13.02 -14.90
CA SER A 314 -23.35 -12.66 -16.26
C SER A 314 -22.39 -11.65 -16.92
N SER A 315 -21.09 -11.92 -16.77
CA SER A 315 -20.01 -11.03 -17.17
C SER A 315 -19.13 -11.65 -18.25
N SER A 316 -18.70 -10.85 -19.22
CA SER A 316 -17.86 -11.29 -20.34
C SER A 316 -17.07 -10.10 -20.93
N ASN A 317 -16.27 -10.36 -21.96
CA ASN A 317 -15.53 -9.33 -22.69
C ASN A 317 -14.58 -8.50 -21.81
N PHE A 318 -13.93 -9.15 -20.84
CA PHE A 318 -12.92 -8.49 -20.04
C PHE A 318 -11.64 -8.28 -20.86
N ILE A 319 -11.06 -7.09 -20.74
CA ILE A 319 -9.85 -6.71 -21.46
C ILE A 319 -8.83 -6.25 -20.44
N TYR A 320 -7.61 -6.74 -20.54
CA TYR A 320 -6.52 -6.43 -19.62
C TYR A 320 -5.39 -5.67 -20.31
N ASP A 321 -4.61 -4.94 -19.51
CA ASP A 321 -3.35 -4.36 -19.94
C ASP A 321 -2.19 -5.37 -19.85
N HIS A 322 -0.99 -4.90 -20.17
CA HIS A 322 0.23 -5.71 -20.14
C HIS A 322 0.67 -6.15 -18.73
N ARG A 323 0.09 -5.57 -17.67
CA ARG A 323 0.34 -5.85 -16.25
C ARG A 323 -0.76 -6.74 -15.64
N ASN A 324 -1.68 -7.25 -16.46
CA ASN A 324 -2.87 -7.98 -16.03
C ASN A 324 -3.86 -7.13 -15.20
N LEU A 325 -3.88 -5.80 -15.40
CA LEU A 325 -4.88 -4.90 -14.84
C LEU A 325 -6.06 -4.71 -15.82
N PRO A 326 -7.33 -4.78 -15.37
CA PRO A 326 -8.48 -4.66 -16.25
C PRO A 326 -8.63 -3.27 -16.88
N LEU A 327 -8.60 -3.17 -18.20
CA LEU A 327 -8.97 -1.94 -18.93
C LEU A 327 -10.46 -1.87 -19.21
N GLN A 328 -11.15 -3.01 -19.18
CA GLN A 328 -12.60 -3.09 -19.37
C GLN A 328 -13.17 -4.31 -18.66
N PHE A 329 -14.32 -4.13 -18.01
CA PHE A 329 -15.23 -5.18 -17.60
C PHE A 329 -16.60 -4.95 -18.24
N SER A 330 -17.26 -6.00 -18.71
CA SER A 330 -18.68 -5.94 -19.09
C SER A 330 -19.47 -6.92 -18.24
N ALA A 331 -20.33 -6.39 -17.37
CA ALA A 331 -21.13 -7.13 -16.41
C ALA A 331 -22.60 -6.68 -16.50
N ASN A 332 -23.55 -7.61 -16.55
CA ASN A 332 -24.99 -7.31 -16.58
C ASN A 332 -25.40 -6.27 -17.66
N GLY A 333 -24.79 -6.35 -18.85
CA GLY A 333 -25.03 -5.42 -19.95
C GLY A 333 -24.42 -4.02 -19.78
N THR A 334 -23.76 -3.74 -18.64
CA THR A 334 -23.01 -2.51 -18.39
C THR A 334 -21.54 -2.75 -18.71
N THR A 335 -20.94 -1.83 -19.47
CA THR A 335 -19.48 -1.84 -19.70
C THR A 335 -18.83 -0.75 -18.88
N VAL A 336 -17.87 -1.15 -18.06
CA VAL A 336 -17.03 -0.28 -17.25
C VAL A 336 -15.62 -0.27 -17.81
N LYS A 337 -15.04 0.91 -17.98
CA LYS A 337 -13.65 1.07 -18.45
C LYS A 337 -12.80 1.70 -17.37
N TYR A 338 -11.51 1.34 -17.36
CA TYR A 338 -10.56 1.81 -16.37
C TYR A 338 -9.26 2.29 -17.01
N SER A 339 -8.57 3.19 -16.31
CA SER A 339 -7.19 3.61 -16.59
C SER A 339 -6.38 3.63 -15.32
N TYR A 340 -5.07 3.40 -15.46
CA TYR A 340 -4.14 3.29 -14.34
C TYR A 340 -2.95 4.22 -14.51
N ASP A 341 -2.33 4.57 -13.38
CA ASP A 341 -1.05 5.24 -13.40
C ASP A 341 0.11 4.29 -13.74
N ASP A 342 1.31 4.86 -13.86
CA ASP A 342 2.56 4.12 -14.11
C ASP A 342 2.84 3.04 -13.03
N ASN A 343 2.36 3.24 -11.80
CA ASN A 343 2.50 2.28 -10.71
C ASN A 343 1.36 1.24 -10.65
N GLY A 344 0.37 1.34 -11.55
CA GLY A 344 -0.77 0.44 -11.60
C GLY A 344 -1.94 0.85 -10.70
N ASN A 345 -1.95 2.07 -10.16
CA ASN A 345 -3.08 2.57 -9.37
C ASN A 345 -4.18 3.09 -10.29
N ARG A 346 -5.43 2.70 -10.07
CA ARG A 346 -6.60 3.19 -10.80
C ARG A 346 -6.74 4.70 -10.65
N ILE A 347 -6.76 5.41 -11.78
CA ILE A 347 -6.95 6.87 -11.86
C ILE A 347 -8.26 7.27 -12.54
N TYR A 348 -8.94 6.32 -13.19
CA TYR A 348 -10.15 6.56 -13.98
C TYR A 348 -11.10 5.38 -13.92
N LYS A 349 -12.41 5.68 -13.90
CA LYS A 349 -13.50 4.72 -14.10
C LYS A 349 -14.60 5.35 -14.95
N GLU A 350 -15.09 4.66 -15.97
CA GLU A 350 -16.19 5.10 -16.83
C GLU A 350 -17.28 4.05 -16.89
N SER A 351 -18.52 4.45 -16.58
CA SER A 351 -19.71 3.62 -16.73
C SER A 351 -20.84 4.45 -17.35
N GLY A 352 -21.24 4.09 -18.57
CA GLY A 352 -22.23 4.84 -19.35
C GLY A 352 -21.79 6.29 -19.58
N LEU A 353 -22.56 7.25 -19.04
CA LEU A 353 -22.25 8.69 -19.12
C LEU A 353 -21.45 9.21 -17.90
N THR A 354 -21.26 8.37 -16.87
CA THR A 354 -20.54 8.76 -15.66
C THR A 354 -19.07 8.46 -15.82
N LYS A 355 -18.24 9.49 -15.62
CA LYS A 355 -16.78 9.41 -15.62
C LYS A 355 -16.27 9.84 -14.27
N GLU A 356 -15.45 9.01 -13.64
CA GLU A 356 -14.87 9.27 -12.34
C GLU A 356 -13.35 9.29 -12.43
N PHE A 357 -12.74 10.24 -11.72
CA PHE A 357 -11.29 10.38 -11.66
C PHE A 357 -10.82 10.30 -10.22
N TYR A 358 -9.86 9.40 -10.00
CA TYR A 358 -9.29 9.12 -8.69
C TYR A 358 -8.03 9.96 -8.48
N LEU A 359 -8.11 10.84 -7.50
CA LEU A 359 -7.06 11.77 -7.15
C LEU A 359 -6.18 11.11 -6.12
N ARG A 360 -4.94 10.80 -6.52
CA ARG A 360 -3.97 10.11 -5.67
C ARG A 360 -2.83 11.04 -5.33
N ASP A 361 -2.19 10.80 -4.20
CA ASP A 361 -0.94 11.44 -3.86
C ASP A 361 0.27 10.75 -4.50
N HIS A 362 1.45 11.29 -4.23
CA HIS A 362 2.71 10.76 -4.73
C HIS A 362 3.01 9.33 -4.25
N THR A 363 2.34 8.85 -3.19
CA THR A 363 2.48 7.49 -2.66
C THR A 363 1.50 6.50 -3.28
N GLY A 364 0.50 6.98 -4.01
CA GLY A 364 -0.61 6.19 -4.57
C GLY A 364 -1.88 6.19 -3.72
N GLN A 365 -1.90 6.87 -2.55
CA GLN A 365 -3.07 6.92 -1.68
C GLN A 365 -4.20 7.73 -2.33
N GLU A 366 -5.42 7.19 -2.33
CA GLU A 366 -6.60 7.84 -2.90
C GLU A 366 -7.14 8.94 -2.00
N LEU A 367 -6.88 10.19 -2.34
CA LEU A 367 -7.30 11.33 -1.54
C LEU A 367 -8.74 11.75 -1.81
N ALA A 368 -9.20 11.62 -3.04
CA ALA A 368 -10.51 12.12 -3.45
C ALA A 368 -10.98 11.52 -4.78
N VAL A 369 -12.27 11.62 -5.04
CA VAL A 369 -12.87 11.23 -6.33
C VAL A 369 -13.63 12.41 -6.90
N SER A 370 -13.43 12.67 -8.19
CA SER A 370 -14.25 13.62 -8.93
C SER A 370 -15.11 12.92 -9.96
N LYS A 371 -16.21 13.58 -10.33
CA LYS A 371 -17.13 13.12 -11.35
C LYS A 371 -17.21 14.15 -12.47
N VAL A 372 -17.12 13.67 -13.69
CA VAL A 372 -17.38 14.44 -14.90
C VAL A 372 -18.73 14.01 -15.49
N SER A 373 -19.63 14.97 -15.65
CA SER A 373 -20.91 14.80 -16.35
C SER A 373 -21.07 15.91 -17.39
N GLY A 374 -21.09 15.55 -18.67
CA GLY A 374 -21.01 16.53 -19.76
C GLY A 374 -19.68 17.30 -19.72
N ASN A 375 -19.74 18.63 -19.59
CA ASN A 375 -18.56 19.52 -19.51
C ASN A 375 -18.19 19.92 -18.07
N ALA A 376 -18.90 19.42 -17.05
CA ALA A 376 -18.66 19.80 -15.66
C ALA A 376 -17.82 18.74 -14.94
N ASP A 377 -16.68 19.15 -14.40
CA ASP A 377 -15.80 18.36 -13.54
C ASP A 377 -15.93 18.82 -12.09
N THR A 378 -16.54 17.99 -11.25
CA THR A 378 -16.87 18.32 -9.86
C THR A 378 -16.28 17.32 -8.90
N LEU A 379 -15.66 17.80 -7.83
CA LEU A 379 -15.23 16.99 -6.70
C LEU A 379 -16.47 16.36 -6.04
N MET A 380 -16.54 15.03 -6.07
CA MET A 380 -17.66 14.27 -5.51
C MET A 380 -17.49 14.17 -3.99
N PHE A 381 -16.32 13.70 -3.56
CA PHE A 381 -15.93 13.67 -2.15
C PHE A 381 -14.41 13.66 -2.01
N TYR A 382 -13.93 13.95 -0.81
CA TYR A 382 -12.57 13.67 -0.38
C TYR A 382 -12.56 12.71 0.81
N ASN A 383 -11.52 11.88 0.88
CA ASN A 383 -11.35 10.90 1.95
C ASN A 383 -10.74 11.55 3.20
N ILE A 384 -11.26 11.15 4.36
CA ILE A 384 -10.75 11.54 5.67
C ILE A 384 -9.81 10.41 6.11
N TYR A 385 -8.52 10.73 6.25
CA TYR A 385 -7.51 9.77 6.70
C TYR A 385 -6.94 10.17 8.05
N GLY A 386 -6.75 9.17 8.91
CA GLY A 386 -5.85 9.24 10.05
C GLY A 386 -4.85 8.10 9.96
N LEU A 387 -4.91 7.15 10.90
CA LEU A 387 -4.09 5.93 10.85
C LEU A 387 -4.55 4.94 9.75
N GLY A 388 -5.72 5.17 9.16
CA GLY A 388 -6.23 4.50 7.96
C GLY A 388 -7.35 5.34 7.34
N LEU A 389 -8.21 4.73 6.51
CA LEU A 389 -9.41 5.40 6.01
C LEU A 389 -10.43 5.55 7.15
N GLU A 390 -10.71 6.77 7.58
CA GLU A 390 -11.61 7.07 8.71
C GLU A 390 -13.01 7.49 8.27
N GLY A 391 -13.15 7.90 7.01
CA GLY A 391 -14.39 8.44 6.48
C GLY A 391 -14.22 9.11 5.12
N ARG A 392 -15.27 9.79 4.67
CA ARG A 392 -15.25 10.70 3.53
C ARG A 392 -16.10 11.92 3.81
N ALA A 393 -15.87 13.01 3.10
CA ALA A 393 -16.75 14.18 3.13
C ALA A 393 -17.24 14.49 1.70
N GLU A 394 -18.55 14.40 1.52
CA GLU A 394 -19.22 14.69 0.26
C GLU A 394 -19.41 16.19 0.10
N GLN A 395 -19.21 16.73 -1.11
CA GLN A 395 -19.35 18.15 -1.36
C GLN A 395 -20.68 18.47 -2.05
N THR A 396 -21.39 19.45 -1.50
CA THR A 396 -22.63 19.99 -2.06
C THR A 396 -22.47 21.46 -2.39
N TYR A 397 -23.11 21.88 -3.49
CA TYR A 397 -23.09 23.25 -4.00
C TYR A 397 -24.52 23.76 -4.10
N THR A 398 -24.84 24.83 -3.37
CA THR A 398 -26.16 25.48 -3.40
C THR A 398 -26.03 26.91 -3.88
N TRP A 399 -27.00 27.37 -4.68
CA TRP A 399 -27.07 28.76 -5.10
C TRP A 399 -27.85 29.57 -4.08
N ASN A 400 -27.19 30.55 -3.46
CA ASN A 400 -27.84 31.53 -2.59
C ASN A 400 -28.28 32.74 -3.44
N TYR A 401 -29.55 32.72 -3.85
CA TYR A 401 -30.18 33.80 -4.62
C TYR A 401 -30.53 35.04 -3.79
N GLU A 402 -30.32 35.03 -2.46
CA GLU A 402 -30.59 36.20 -1.60
C GLU A 402 -29.43 37.21 -1.62
N THR A 403 -28.31 36.85 -2.25
CA THR A 403 -27.16 37.73 -2.48
C THR A 403 -27.16 38.24 -3.92
N GLU A 404 -26.72 39.49 -4.14
CA GLU A 404 -26.55 40.07 -5.47
C GLU A 404 -25.08 40.43 -5.71
N PRO A 405 -24.35 39.70 -6.57
CA PRO A 405 -24.80 38.56 -7.38
C PRO A 405 -24.96 37.27 -6.55
N PRO A 406 -25.80 36.30 -7.00
CA PRO A 406 -25.98 35.02 -6.31
C PRO A 406 -24.65 34.32 -6.03
N GLN A 407 -24.42 33.97 -4.77
CA GLN A 407 -23.22 33.28 -4.33
C GLN A 407 -23.42 31.76 -4.34
N ILE A 408 -22.37 31.02 -4.68
CA ILE A 408 -22.35 29.56 -4.53
C ILE A 408 -21.89 29.25 -3.10
N GLU A 409 -22.78 28.69 -2.30
CA GLU A 409 -22.45 28.16 -0.99
C GLU A 409 -21.98 26.70 -1.12
N ARG A 410 -20.98 26.37 -0.32
CA ARG A 410 -20.41 25.03 -0.25
C ARG A 410 -20.65 24.46 1.14
N SER A 411 -21.11 23.24 1.19
CA SER A 411 -21.08 22.43 2.39
C SER A 411 -20.32 21.14 2.13
N ASP A 412 -19.66 20.63 3.18
CA ASP A 412 -19.16 19.28 3.20
C ASP A 412 -19.90 18.47 4.28
N GLU A 413 -20.44 17.32 3.87
CA GLU A 413 -21.16 16.41 4.74
C GLU A 413 -20.28 15.19 5.04
N PRO A 414 -19.70 15.11 6.26
CA PRO A 414 -18.83 14.01 6.62
C PRO A 414 -19.62 12.73 6.94
N TYR A 415 -19.05 11.63 6.49
CA TYR A 415 -19.41 10.27 6.82
C TYR A 415 -18.21 9.58 7.47
N TYR A 416 -18.40 8.96 8.62
CA TYR A 416 -17.34 8.28 9.36
C TYR A 416 -17.53 6.78 9.36
N TYR A 417 -16.43 6.05 9.24
CA TYR A 417 -16.43 4.59 9.17
C TYR A 417 -16.03 3.98 10.52
N ILE A 418 -16.88 3.10 11.03
CA ILE A 418 -16.52 2.16 12.08
C ILE A 418 -16.15 0.83 11.42
N LYS A 419 -14.93 0.40 11.68
CA LYS A 419 -14.29 -0.75 11.04
C LYS A 419 -14.15 -1.91 12.02
N ASP A 420 -13.99 -3.12 11.50
CA ASP A 420 -13.49 -4.25 12.30
C ASP A 420 -11.95 -4.29 12.33
N HIS A 421 -11.38 -5.36 12.91
CA HIS A 421 -9.94 -5.53 13.06
C HIS A 421 -9.16 -5.67 11.75
N LEU A 422 -9.83 -5.96 10.63
CA LEU A 422 -9.22 -6.02 9.30
C LEU A 422 -9.32 -4.70 8.53
N GLY A 423 -10.01 -3.71 9.10
CA GLY A 423 -10.37 -2.47 8.40
C GLY A 423 -11.66 -2.59 7.58
N THR A 424 -12.40 -3.71 7.66
CA THR A 424 -13.68 -3.84 6.95
C THR A 424 -14.72 -2.91 7.56
N ILE A 425 -15.40 -2.13 6.72
CA ILE A 425 -16.37 -1.14 7.16
C ILE A 425 -17.68 -1.84 7.54
N ARG A 426 -17.99 -1.82 8.83
CA ARG A 426 -19.19 -2.45 9.43
C ARG A 426 -20.32 -1.46 9.62
N VAL A 427 -20.01 -0.21 9.96
CA VAL A 427 -20.99 0.87 10.14
C VAL A 427 -20.48 2.17 9.54
N THR A 428 -21.37 2.91 8.87
CA THR A 428 -21.12 4.29 8.44
C THR A 428 -22.07 5.23 9.18
N LEU A 429 -21.49 6.26 9.78
CA LEU A 429 -22.21 7.31 10.48
C LEU A 429 -22.23 8.59 9.63
N ASN A 430 -23.39 9.25 9.54
CA ASN A 430 -23.43 10.63 9.04
C ASN A 430 -22.98 11.63 10.12
N LYS A 431 -22.91 12.91 9.78
CA LYS A 431 -22.54 14.02 10.69
C LYS A 431 -23.31 14.04 12.02
N GLN A 432 -24.56 13.58 12.06
CA GLN A 432 -25.37 13.55 13.28
C GLN A 432 -25.08 12.33 14.17
N GLY A 433 -24.23 11.40 13.73
CA GLY A 433 -23.97 10.13 14.41
C GLY A 433 -25.04 9.07 14.15
N THR A 434 -25.87 9.27 13.12
CA THR A 434 -26.88 8.30 12.69
C THR A 434 -26.24 7.27 11.78
N VAL A 435 -26.58 6.00 12.00
CA VAL A 435 -26.18 4.89 11.13
C VAL A 435 -26.90 5.02 9.78
N VAL A 436 -26.14 5.22 8.71
CA VAL A 436 -26.68 5.30 7.33
C VAL A 436 -26.34 4.07 6.50
N PHE A 437 -25.41 3.25 6.97
CA PHE A 437 -25.07 1.96 6.42
C PHE A 437 -24.58 1.06 7.56
N ALA A 438 -25.02 -0.19 7.57
CA ALA A 438 -24.37 -1.23 8.35
C ALA A 438 -24.41 -2.54 7.58
N ALA A 439 -23.38 -3.37 7.71
CA ALA A 439 -23.35 -4.66 7.04
C ALA A 439 -22.53 -5.71 7.80
N ASP A 440 -22.99 -6.94 7.68
CA ASP A 440 -22.22 -8.12 8.04
C ASP A 440 -21.67 -8.79 6.77
N TYR A 441 -20.52 -9.44 6.93
CA TYR A 441 -19.78 -10.05 5.84
C TYR A 441 -19.44 -11.50 6.19
N TRP A 442 -19.50 -12.36 5.19
CA TRP A 442 -18.86 -13.66 5.19
C TRP A 442 -17.32 -13.49 5.24
N PRO A 443 -16.57 -14.50 5.71
CA PRO A 443 -15.12 -14.41 5.91
C PRO A 443 -14.33 -13.87 4.71
N TYR A 444 -14.70 -14.25 3.48
CA TYR A 444 -14.04 -13.82 2.25
C TYR A 444 -14.55 -12.47 1.70
N GLY A 445 -15.36 -11.73 2.45
CA GLY A 445 -15.78 -10.35 2.13
C GLY A 445 -17.09 -10.22 1.36
N GLU A 446 -17.79 -11.33 1.08
CA GLU A 446 -19.15 -11.29 0.55
C GLU A 446 -20.09 -10.72 1.60
N LYS A 447 -21.02 -9.85 1.18
CA LYS A 447 -21.97 -9.24 2.11
C LYS A 447 -23.02 -10.27 2.50
N MET A 448 -23.11 -10.57 3.79
CA MET A 448 -24.11 -11.48 4.36
C MET A 448 -25.46 -10.78 4.51
N ALA A 449 -25.45 -9.59 5.07
CA ALA A 449 -26.64 -8.77 5.26
C ALA A 449 -26.28 -7.29 5.19
N GLU A 450 -27.16 -6.50 4.59
CA GLU A 450 -27.09 -5.04 4.62
C GLU A 450 -28.28 -4.49 5.39
N TYR A 451 -28.01 -3.48 6.20
CA TYR A 451 -29.00 -2.77 7.00
C TYR A 451 -28.97 -1.28 6.65
N ASN A 452 -30.13 -0.65 6.72
CA ASN A 452 -30.32 0.77 6.35
C ASN A 452 -30.03 1.09 4.88
N SER A 453 -30.18 0.13 3.97
CA SER A 453 -30.03 0.30 2.51
C SER A 453 -30.95 1.36 1.89
N GLY A 454 -32.05 1.72 2.58
CA GLY A 454 -32.97 2.79 2.18
C GLY A 454 -32.52 4.22 2.49
N SER A 455 -31.33 4.42 3.08
CA SER A 455 -30.81 5.75 3.43
C SER A 455 -30.38 6.59 2.23
N GLY A 456 -30.25 5.97 1.05
CA GLY A 456 -29.71 6.59 -0.16
C GLY A 456 -28.18 6.76 -0.14
N THR A 457 -27.50 6.35 0.92
CA THR A 457 -26.03 6.40 1.03
C THR A 457 -25.43 5.16 0.35
N VAL A 458 -24.65 5.35 -0.72
CA VAL A 458 -23.90 4.27 -1.34
C VAL A 458 -22.56 4.10 -0.63
N GLN A 459 -22.41 2.99 0.11
CA GLN A 459 -21.14 2.62 0.73
C GLN A 459 -20.19 2.06 -0.31
N ARG A 460 -19.11 2.81 -0.59
CA ARG A 460 -18.14 2.53 -1.64
C ARG A 460 -17.03 1.59 -1.19
N TYR A 461 -16.42 1.94 -0.05
CA TYR A 461 -15.37 1.14 0.58
C TYR A 461 -16.02 0.15 1.54
N ILE A 462 -15.64 -1.11 1.47
CA ILE A 462 -16.32 -2.17 2.21
C ILE A 462 -15.30 -3.10 2.87
N PHE A 463 -14.98 -4.24 2.26
CA PHE A 463 -14.06 -5.25 2.76
C PHE A 463 -12.61 -4.75 2.75
N THR A 464 -11.94 -4.76 3.91
CA THR A 464 -10.53 -4.35 4.07
C THR A 464 -10.20 -2.96 3.47
N GLU A 465 -11.14 -2.00 3.61
CA GLU A 465 -11.06 -0.63 3.07
C GLU A 465 -11.01 -0.53 1.53
N LYS A 466 -11.28 -1.62 0.80
CA LYS A 466 -11.25 -1.63 -0.66
C LYS A 466 -12.58 -1.19 -1.26
N GLU A 467 -12.51 -0.52 -2.41
CA GLU A 467 -13.70 -0.12 -3.16
C GLU A 467 -14.30 -1.34 -3.87
N ARG A 468 -15.60 -1.57 -3.68
CA ARG A 468 -16.40 -2.44 -4.54
C ARG A 468 -17.00 -1.64 -5.68
N ASP A 469 -16.69 -2.03 -6.91
CA ASP A 469 -17.33 -1.44 -8.07
C ASP A 469 -18.77 -1.97 -8.16
N THR A 470 -19.75 -1.14 -7.84
CA THR A 470 -21.17 -1.53 -7.83
C THR A 470 -21.67 -2.03 -9.17
N GLU A 471 -21.02 -1.61 -10.27
CA GLU A 471 -21.36 -2.01 -11.62
C GLU A 471 -20.98 -3.46 -11.95
N THR A 472 -19.95 -4.00 -11.28
CA THR A 472 -19.39 -5.33 -11.59
C THR A 472 -19.43 -6.29 -10.41
N GLY A 473 -19.49 -5.78 -9.18
CA GLY A 473 -19.42 -6.56 -7.95
C GLY A 473 -18.00 -6.93 -7.50
N TYR A 474 -16.97 -6.57 -8.26
CA TYR A 474 -15.57 -6.85 -7.91
C TYR A 474 -14.95 -5.77 -7.02
N ASP A 475 -14.00 -6.19 -6.20
CA ASP A 475 -13.26 -5.32 -5.30
C ASP A 475 -11.92 -4.92 -5.91
N TYR A 476 -11.61 -3.62 -5.92
CA TYR A 476 -10.35 -3.08 -6.42
C TYR A 476 -9.31 -3.01 -5.29
N PHE A 477 -8.28 -3.85 -5.36
CA PHE A 477 -7.23 -3.95 -4.35
C PHE A 477 -5.93 -3.20 -4.68
N GLY A 478 -5.77 -2.73 -5.94
CA GLY A 478 -4.51 -2.17 -6.43
C GLY A 478 -3.96 -3.03 -7.56
N ALA A 479 -3.10 -3.98 -7.22
CA ALA A 479 -2.45 -4.84 -8.21
C ALA A 479 -3.40 -5.84 -8.90
N ARG A 480 -4.56 -6.13 -8.29
CA ARG A 480 -5.54 -7.11 -8.78
C ARG A 480 -6.97 -6.70 -8.42
N TYR A 481 -7.93 -7.35 -9.09
CA TYR A 481 -9.34 -7.32 -8.73
C TYR A 481 -9.73 -8.63 -8.08
N TYR A 482 -10.50 -8.52 -7.00
CA TYR A 482 -10.92 -9.62 -6.15
C TYR A 482 -12.41 -9.88 -6.28
N ASP A 483 -12.75 -11.16 -6.24
CA ASP A 483 -14.11 -11.64 -6.22
C ASP A 483 -14.43 -12.19 -4.83
N SER A 484 -15.16 -11.40 -4.05
CA SER A 484 -15.51 -11.78 -2.68
C SER A 484 -16.49 -12.93 -2.58
N ASP A 485 -17.32 -13.12 -3.60
CA ASP A 485 -18.35 -14.16 -3.59
C ASP A 485 -17.72 -15.52 -3.91
N LEU A 486 -16.63 -15.53 -4.67
CA LEU A 486 -15.85 -16.72 -4.96
C LEU A 486 -14.66 -16.92 -4.03
N GLY A 487 -14.21 -15.88 -3.34
CA GLY A 487 -13.05 -15.95 -2.45
C GLY A 487 -11.70 -15.99 -3.18
N ARG A 488 -11.61 -15.45 -4.40
CA ARG A 488 -10.41 -15.58 -5.26
C ARG A 488 -10.14 -14.37 -6.15
N TRP A 489 -8.91 -14.27 -6.64
CA TRP A 489 -8.50 -13.21 -7.58
C TRP A 489 -8.95 -13.49 -9.02
N LEU A 490 -9.21 -12.43 -9.79
CA LEU A 490 -9.56 -12.53 -11.21
C LEU A 490 -8.36 -12.72 -12.14
N SER A 491 -7.16 -12.41 -11.65
CA SER A 491 -5.91 -12.50 -12.39
C SER A 491 -4.83 -13.19 -11.55
N VAL A 492 -3.84 -13.73 -12.26
CA VAL A 492 -2.68 -14.39 -11.67
C VAL A 492 -1.90 -13.41 -10.80
N ASP A 493 -1.48 -13.85 -9.61
CA ASP A 493 -0.57 -13.10 -8.74
C ASP A 493 0.72 -12.71 -9.51
N PRO A 494 1.07 -11.41 -9.59
CA PRO A 494 2.36 -10.98 -10.14
C PRO A 494 3.57 -11.63 -9.46
N LEU A 495 3.41 -12.13 -8.23
CA LEU A 495 4.40 -12.83 -7.43
C LEU A 495 4.16 -14.36 -7.40
N MET A 496 3.42 -14.94 -8.34
CA MET A 496 3.09 -16.38 -8.28
C MET A 496 4.31 -17.31 -8.16
N ASP A 497 5.42 -17.00 -8.85
CA ASP A 497 6.65 -17.82 -8.85
C ASP A 497 7.29 -17.91 -7.47
N THR A 498 6.88 -17.01 -6.59
CA THR A 498 7.38 -16.93 -5.24
C THR A 498 6.63 -17.94 -4.36
N TYR A 499 5.34 -18.23 -4.60
CA TYR A 499 4.52 -19.17 -3.82
C TYR A 499 4.15 -20.41 -4.65
N PRO A 500 5.11 -21.23 -5.14
CA PRO A 500 4.79 -22.31 -6.09
C PRO A 500 3.89 -23.41 -5.52
N GLY A 501 3.79 -23.53 -4.19
CA GLY A 501 2.89 -24.46 -3.51
C GLY A 501 1.51 -23.87 -3.19
N TRP A 502 1.21 -22.67 -3.68
CA TRP A 502 -0.10 -22.03 -3.53
C TRP A 502 -0.64 -21.61 -4.88
N SER A 503 -1.97 -21.70 -5.00
CA SER A 503 -2.68 -21.18 -6.14
C SER A 503 -2.41 -19.69 -6.32
N PRO A 504 -2.06 -19.21 -7.53
CA PRO A 504 -1.83 -17.79 -7.80
C PRO A 504 -3.12 -16.96 -7.77
N TYR A 505 -4.27 -17.62 -7.57
CA TYR A 505 -5.57 -16.98 -7.42
C TYR A 505 -6.06 -16.97 -5.98
N ASN A 506 -5.26 -17.50 -5.05
CA ASN A 506 -5.61 -17.60 -3.65
C ASN A 506 -5.65 -16.24 -2.95
N TYR A 507 -6.67 -16.01 -2.12
CA TYR A 507 -6.72 -14.84 -1.25
C TYR A 507 -6.13 -15.18 0.13
N VAL A 508 -5.05 -14.48 0.50
CA VAL A 508 -4.42 -14.47 1.83
C VAL A 508 -4.22 -15.85 2.49
N MET A 509 -3.72 -16.82 1.71
CA MET A 509 -3.45 -18.20 2.15
C MET A 509 -4.69 -18.89 2.76
N ASN A 510 -5.89 -18.53 2.31
CA ASN A 510 -7.17 -19.00 2.84
C ASN A 510 -7.40 -18.70 4.34
N ASN A 511 -6.80 -17.64 4.87
CA ASN A 511 -7.03 -17.18 6.24
C ASN A 511 -7.47 -15.70 6.27
N PRO A 512 -8.67 -15.39 5.72
CA PRO A 512 -9.14 -14.01 5.53
C PRO A 512 -9.56 -13.32 6.83
N LEU A 513 -9.57 -14.05 7.96
CA LEU A 513 -9.90 -13.50 9.27
C LEU A 513 -8.69 -12.90 9.99
N ARG A 514 -7.48 -13.30 9.59
CA ARG A 514 -6.22 -12.86 10.23
C ARG A 514 -5.35 -12.04 9.30
N LEU A 515 -5.33 -12.39 8.02
CA LEU A 515 -4.44 -11.80 7.03
C LEU A 515 -5.22 -10.82 6.17
N VAL A 516 -4.57 -9.71 5.81
CA VAL A 516 -5.07 -8.72 4.87
C VAL A 516 -4.05 -8.60 3.76
N ASP A 517 -4.51 -8.54 2.51
CA ASP A 517 -3.66 -8.17 1.38
C ASP A 517 -3.69 -6.64 1.19
N PRO A 518 -2.64 -5.89 1.58
CA PRO A 518 -2.69 -4.43 1.57
C PRO A 518 -2.72 -3.83 0.18
N ASP A 519 -2.08 -4.46 -0.81
CA ASP A 519 -1.97 -3.96 -2.19
C ASP A 519 -1.82 -5.05 -3.27
N GLY A 520 -1.63 -6.32 -2.88
CA GLY A 520 -1.40 -7.47 -3.73
C GLY A 520 -0.04 -8.18 -3.62
N ARG A 521 0.91 -7.82 -2.71
CA ARG A 521 2.38 -8.21 -2.77
C ARG A 521 3.13 -8.40 -1.40
N GLU A 522 4.39 -8.97 -1.34
CA GLU A 522 5.13 -9.41 -0.10
C GLU A 522 6.72 -9.47 -0.07
N ILE A 523 7.43 -9.25 1.08
CA ILE A 523 8.90 -9.54 1.38
C ILE A 523 9.07 -10.82 2.23
N ARG A 524 10.18 -11.60 2.15
CA ARG A 524 10.32 -12.90 2.87
C ARG A 524 11.58 -13.12 3.70
N ILE A 525 11.42 -13.86 4.81
CA ILE A 525 12.45 -14.25 5.78
C ILE A 525 12.42 -15.77 5.98
N TYR A 526 13.39 -16.50 5.43
CA TYR A 526 13.48 -17.95 5.52
C TYR A 526 14.05 -18.41 6.86
N THR A 527 13.39 -19.37 7.50
CA THR A 527 13.85 -20.02 8.72
C THR A 527 14.87 -21.12 8.37
N ASP A 528 15.58 -21.62 9.38
CA ASP A 528 16.43 -22.82 9.27
C ASP A 528 15.65 -24.13 9.42
N GLU A 529 14.33 -24.04 9.59
CA GLU A 529 13.44 -25.18 9.66
C GLU A 529 12.96 -25.58 8.27
N LYS A 530 12.76 -26.88 8.09
CA LYS A 530 12.20 -27.44 6.87
C LYS A 530 10.86 -28.07 7.16
N ASP A 531 9.94 -27.98 6.19
CA ASP A 531 8.72 -28.78 6.23
C ASP A 531 9.03 -30.28 6.07
N LYS A 532 7.99 -31.11 6.12
CA LYS A 532 8.11 -32.57 6.02
C LYS A 532 8.60 -33.01 4.64
N GLU A 533 8.44 -32.18 3.62
CA GLU A 533 8.92 -32.39 2.26
C GLU A 533 10.38 -31.90 2.04
N GLY A 534 10.96 -31.20 3.01
CA GLY A 534 12.34 -30.72 2.98
C GLY A 534 12.52 -29.30 2.41
N ASN A 535 11.44 -28.54 2.19
CA ASN A 535 11.49 -27.13 1.78
C ASN A 535 11.75 -26.22 2.97
N ASN A 536 12.46 -25.11 2.76
CA ASN A 536 12.71 -24.14 3.83
C ASN A 536 11.43 -23.37 4.15
N LEU A 537 11.05 -23.33 5.43
CA LEU A 537 9.95 -22.48 5.89
C LEU A 537 10.36 -21.00 5.82
N TYR A 538 9.40 -20.10 5.67
CA TYR A 538 9.64 -18.65 5.68
C TYR A 538 8.47 -17.88 6.27
N ILE A 539 8.75 -16.63 6.63
CA ILE A 539 7.78 -15.66 7.14
C ILE A 539 7.82 -14.43 6.25
N THR A 540 6.66 -13.91 5.94
CA THR A 540 6.55 -12.66 5.18
C THR A 540 6.73 -11.47 6.10
N TYR A 541 7.63 -10.57 5.71
CA TYR A 541 7.82 -9.28 6.35
C TYR A 541 6.79 -8.25 5.88
N ALA A 542 6.04 -7.70 6.84
CA ALA A 542 5.30 -6.46 6.68
C ALA A 542 5.94 -5.35 7.53
N ALA A 543 5.97 -4.13 7.01
CA ALA A 543 6.57 -2.98 7.69
C ALA A 543 5.98 -2.81 9.11
N GLY A 544 6.86 -2.84 10.12
CA GLY A 544 6.46 -2.70 11.53
C GLY A 544 5.85 -3.95 12.17
N MET A 545 5.86 -5.11 11.51
CA MET A 545 5.29 -6.34 12.07
C MET A 545 6.02 -6.80 13.35
N GLN A 546 5.29 -7.41 14.27
CA GLN A 546 5.91 -8.10 15.42
C GLN A 546 6.09 -9.59 15.12
N TYR A 547 7.24 -10.14 15.55
CA TYR A 547 7.54 -11.56 15.39
C TYR A 547 7.29 -12.31 16.70
N GLU A 548 6.31 -13.21 16.70
CA GLU A 548 5.92 -13.99 17.88
C GLU A 548 6.50 -15.42 17.90
N GLY A 549 7.40 -15.75 16.97
CA GLY A 549 8.02 -17.08 16.91
C GLY A 549 9.34 -17.16 17.68
N ASP A 550 9.76 -18.38 18.01
CA ASP A 550 10.95 -18.63 18.82
C ASP A 550 12.24 -18.67 18.00
N ASN A 551 12.17 -18.45 16.68
CA ASN A 551 13.36 -18.54 15.83
C ASN A 551 14.23 -17.29 15.98
N PRO A 552 15.40 -17.38 16.64
CA PRO A 552 16.18 -16.19 16.96
C PRO A 552 16.69 -15.48 15.70
N PHE A 553 16.86 -16.20 14.59
CA PHE A 553 17.32 -15.62 13.33
C PHE A 553 16.24 -14.70 12.75
N VAL A 554 15.01 -15.20 12.71
CA VAL A 554 13.86 -14.44 12.21
C VAL A 554 13.58 -13.23 13.11
N ALA A 555 13.68 -13.40 14.44
CA ALA A 555 13.55 -12.30 15.39
C ALA A 555 14.58 -11.19 15.15
N ALA A 556 15.84 -11.55 14.95
CA ALA A 556 16.92 -10.59 14.69
C ALA A 556 16.74 -9.84 13.36
N VAL A 557 16.30 -10.54 12.30
CA VAL A 557 16.00 -9.93 11.01
C VAL A 557 14.82 -8.96 11.13
N ILE A 558 13.69 -9.38 11.73
CA ILE A 558 12.50 -8.53 11.87
C ILE A 558 12.80 -7.31 12.73
N SER A 559 13.55 -7.47 13.82
CA SER A 559 13.96 -6.33 14.65
C SER A 559 14.80 -5.33 13.87
N ALA A 560 15.77 -5.79 13.07
CA ALA A 560 16.59 -4.91 12.24
C ALA A 560 15.77 -4.22 11.13
N LEU A 561 14.83 -4.94 10.49
CA LEU A 561 13.93 -4.37 9.48
C LEU A 561 13.00 -3.31 10.08
N ASN A 562 12.45 -3.55 11.28
CA ASN A 562 11.61 -2.57 11.96
C ASN A 562 12.41 -1.31 12.38
N ASN A 563 13.62 -1.49 12.90
CA ASN A 563 14.50 -0.38 13.26
C ASN A 563 14.93 0.42 12.02
N MET A 564 15.08 -0.24 10.87
CA MET A 564 15.30 0.44 9.60
C MET A 564 14.03 1.16 9.12
N ASN A 565 12.86 0.55 9.26
CA ASN A 565 11.57 1.15 8.89
C ASN A 565 11.22 2.38 9.73
N SER A 566 11.70 2.46 10.97
CA SER A 566 11.37 3.55 11.90
C SER A 566 12.16 4.83 11.66
N VAL A 567 13.11 4.84 10.71
CA VAL A 567 13.84 6.05 10.29
C VAL A 567 13.60 6.33 8.81
N GLU A 568 13.39 7.59 8.43
CA GLU A 568 12.98 7.97 7.07
C GLU A 568 13.91 7.43 5.99
N ILE A 569 15.23 7.60 6.16
CA ILE A 569 16.22 7.08 5.22
C ILE A 569 16.09 5.57 5.01
N GLY A 570 15.78 4.82 6.09
CA GLY A 570 15.60 3.38 6.04
C GLY A 570 14.24 2.96 5.47
N SER A 571 13.17 3.68 5.80
CA SER A 571 11.81 3.40 5.33
C SER A 571 11.65 3.62 3.83
N ILE A 572 12.34 4.61 3.24
CA ILE A 572 12.34 4.84 1.78
C ILE A 572 12.83 3.59 1.03
N VAL A 573 13.97 3.04 1.47
CA VAL A 573 14.56 1.86 0.84
C VAL A 573 13.70 0.64 1.12
N LEU A 574 13.31 0.42 2.37
CA LEU A 574 12.55 -0.76 2.76
C LEU A 574 11.18 -0.79 2.07
N ASN A 575 10.43 0.31 2.07
CA ASN A 575 9.13 0.37 1.38
C ASN A 575 9.27 0.22 -0.14
N SER A 576 10.34 0.75 -0.74
CA SER A 576 10.61 0.53 -2.17
C SER A 576 10.85 -0.94 -2.49
N LEU A 577 11.53 -1.67 -1.60
CA LEU A 577 11.79 -3.10 -1.76
C LEU A 577 10.55 -3.93 -1.43
N ILE A 578 9.70 -3.49 -0.50
CA ILE A 578 8.40 -4.13 -0.22
C ILE A 578 7.48 -4.03 -1.43
N ARG A 579 7.52 -2.91 -2.13
CA ARG A 579 6.67 -2.64 -3.30
C ARG A 579 7.27 -3.12 -4.63
N SER A 580 8.51 -3.60 -4.61
CA SER A 580 9.22 -4.09 -5.80
C SER A 580 8.52 -5.34 -6.38
N SER A 581 8.65 -5.53 -7.69
CA SER A 581 8.22 -6.76 -8.37
C SER A 581 9.17 -7.95 -8.14
N ASN A 582 10.28 -7.73 -7.44
CA ASN A 582 11.34 -8.71 -7.21
C ASN A 582 11.48 -9.04 -5.73
N ASN A 583 11.84 -10.29 -5.41
CA ASN A 583 11.99 -10.73 -4.02
C ASN A 583 13.35 -10.38 -3.42
N PHE A 584 13.32 -9.97 -2.15
CA PHE A 584 14.50 -9.79 -1.31
C PHE A 584 14.41 -10.74 -0.12
N ASN A 585 15.13 -11.86 -0.20
CA ASN A 585 14.95 -13.00 0.71
C ASN A 585 16.04 -13.04 1.78
N PHE A 586 15.67 -12.98 3.06
CA PHE A 586 16.65 -13.27 4.12
C PHE A 586 16.83 -14.78 4.30
N LYS A 587 18.06 -15.28 4.27
CA LYS A 587 18.39 -16.71 4.43
C LYS A 587 19.56 -16.90 5.39
N LYS A 588 19.42 -17.81 6.36
CA LYS A 588 20.50 -18.21 7.27
C LYS A 588 21.48 -19.14 6.54
N LEU A 589 22.78 -18.86 6.62
CA LEU A 589 23.82 -19.75 6.06
C LEU A 589 24.06 -20.96 6.98
N SER A 590 24.34 -22.13 6.39
CA SER A 590 24.64 -23.37 7.11
C SER A 590 25.89 -23.23 7.99
N SER A 591 25.87 -23.83 9.18
CA SER A 591 26.98 -23.82 10.15
C SER A 591 28.30 -24.29 9.50
N GLY A 592 29.36 -23.50 9.67
CA GLY A 592 30.71 -23.80 9.14
C GLY A 592 31.24 -22.83 8.10
N LYS A 593 30.42 -21.89 7.59
CA LYS A 593 30.91 -20.73 6.83
C LYS A 593 30.92 -19.50 7.73
N SER A 594 32.10 -19.08 8.20
CA SER A 594 32.28 -17.73 8.76
C SER A 594 32.27 -16.75 7.59
N GLY A 595 31.38 -15.77 7.61
CA GLY A 595 31.23 -14.84 6.51
C GLY A 595 30.15 -13.80 6.74
N THR A 596 30.53 -12.54 6.53
CA THR A 596 29.72 -11.33 6.57
C THR A 596 28.39 -11.49 5.83
N LEU A 597 27.34 -10.81 6.31
CA LEU A 597 26.08 -10.65 5.58
C LEU A 597 26.37 -10.31 4.11
N GLN A 598 25.66 -10.94 3.17
CA GLN A 598 25.90 -10.74 1.74
C GLN A 598 24.62 -10.78 0.91
N PHE A 599 24.39 -9.74 0.13
CA PHE A 599 23.41 -9.70 -0.93
C PHE A 599 23.92 -10.47 -2.15
N LYS A 600 23.09 -11.41 -2.61
CA LYS A 600 23.33 -12.21 -3.81
C LYS A 600 22.16 -11.98 -4.77
N GLN A 601 22.42 -11.23 -5.83
CA GLN A 601 21.45 -11.01 -6.90
C GLN A 601 20.99 -12.34 -7.53
N ASN A 602 19.70 -12.43 -7.85
CA ASN A 602 19.11 -13.55 -8.55
C ASN A 602 19.04 -13.27 -10.06
N ALA A 603 19.20 -14.31 -10.88
CA ALA A 603 19.19 -14.17 -12.35
C ALA A 603 17.84 -13.69 -12.90
N SER A 604 16.76 -13.90 -12.14
CA SER A 604 15.39 -13.54 -12.49
C SER A 604 14.94 -12.18 -11.93
N GLY A 605 15.83 -11.41 -11.29
CA GLY A 605 15.51 -10.19 -10.54
C GLY A 605 15.48 -10.42 -9.02
N GLY A 606 15.73 -9.36 -8.25
CA GLY A 606 15.81 -9.40 -6.78
C GLY A 606 17.09 -10.04 -6.25
N GLY A 607 17.06 -10.57 -5.03
CA GLY A 607 18.21 -11.28 -4.48
C GLY A 607 18.02 -11.89 -3.11
N ASP A 608 18.98 -12.73 -2.74
CA ASP A 608 19.07 -13.36 -1.44
C ASP A 608 20.04 -12.58 -0.54
N ILE A 609 19.59 -12.19 0.65
CA ILE A 609 20.42 -11.66 1.72
C ILE A 609 20.83 -12.83 2.63
N LEU A 610 22.07 -13.26 2.45
CA LEU A 610 22.68 -14.39 3.17
C LEU A 610 23.22 -13.88 4.51
N ALA A 611 22.64 -14.33 5.62
CA ALA A 611 22.81 -13.71 6.92
C ALA A 611 23.39 -14.69 7.97
N ALA A 612 24.68 -15.02 7.88
CA ALA A 612 25.33 -15.96 8.80
C ALA A 612 25.49 -15.41 10.23
N ASP A 613 25.86 -14.13 10.38
CA ASP A 613 26.35 -13.55 11.64
C ASP A 613 25.32 -12.67 12.38
N ILE A 614 24.08 -12.54 11.88
CA ILE A 614 23.06 -11.65 12.49
C ILE A 614 22.66 -12.05 13.93
N LEU A 615 22.91 -13.31 14.30
CA LEU A 615 22.67 -13.82 15.65
C LEU A 615 23.79 -13.46 16.65
N GLY A 616 24.98 -13.12 16.16
CA GLY A 616 26.16 -12.83 16.99
C GLY A 616 26.45 -11.34 17.19
N GLY A 617 25.71 -10.45 16.52
CA GLY A 617 25.92 -8.99 16.55
C GLY A 617 25.12 -8.26 17.64
N SER A 618 25.59 -7.06 18.03
CA SER A 618 24.76 -6.10 18.79
C SER A 618 23.61 -5.57 17.93
N GLY A 619 22.55 -5.00 18.54
CA GLY A 619 21.44 -4.40 17.80
C GLY A 619 21.88 -3.40 16.71
N SER A 620 22.90 -2.59 17.00
CA SER A 620 23.51 -1.65 16.04
C SER A 620 24.29 -2.32 14.93
N THR A 621 24.94 -3.46 15.21
CA THR A 621 25.67 -4.25 14.20
C THR A 621 24.69 -4.96 13.26
N ASN A 622 23.58 -5.46 13.80
CA ASN A 622 22.52 -6.12 13.03
C ASN A 622 21.80 -5.13 12.12
N LEU A 623 21.37 -3.99 12.65
CA LEU A 623 20.76 -2.91 11.85
C LEU A 623 21.70 -2.44 10.74
N ASN A 624 22.97 -2.17 11.07
CA ASN A 624 23.97 -1.75 10.09
C ASN A 624 24.06 -2.74 8.92
N SER A 625 24.16 -4.02 9.24
CA SER A 625 24.43 -5.05 8.24
C SER A 625 23.19 -5.35 7.40
N VAL A 626 22.00 -5.36 8.00
CA VAL A 626 20.73 -5.50 7.25
C VAL A 626 20.49 -4.31 6.33
N ALA A 627 20.69 -3.08 6.81
CA ALA A 627 20.56 -1.88 6.00
C ALA A 627 21.56 -1.87 4.83
N HIS A 628 22.79 -2.33 5.06
CA HIS A 628 23.82 -2.45 4.03
C HIS A 628 23.40 -3.40 2.90
N GLU A 629 22.99 -4.63 3.24
CA GLU A 629 22.63 -5.63 2.22
C GLU A 629 21.31 -5.30 1.51
N LEU A 630 20.33 -4.74 2.22
CA LEU A 630 19.11 -4.25 1.57
C LEU A 630 19.40 -3.11 0.60
N PHE A 631 20.38 -2.25 0.91
CA PHE A 631 20.78 -1.20 -0.01
C PHE A 631 21.38 -1.75 -1.30
N HIS A 632 22.11 -2.88 -1.24
CA HIS A 632 22.52 -3.59 -2.45
C HIS A 632 21.32 -4.13 -3.24
N GLY A 633 20.28 -4.63 -2.56
CA GLY A 633 19.01 -4.98 -3.18
C GLY A 633 18.35 -3.78 -3.87
N TYR A 634 18.35 -2.63 -3.23
CA TYR A 634 17.81 -1.38 -3.77
C TYR A 634 18.60 -0.86 -4.97
N GLN A 635 19.94 -0.94 -4.93
CA GLN A 635 20.81 -0.67 -6.08
C GLN A 635 20.47 -1.59 -7.25
N HIS A 636 20.31 -2.89 -6.98
CA HIS A 636 19.96 -3.87 -8.00
C HIS A 636 18.61 -3.54 -8.66
N GLU A 637 17.61 -3.20 -7.86
CA GLU A 637 16.26 -2.90 -8.32
C GLU A 637 16.20 -1.61 -9.15
N ASN A 638 16.96 -0.59 -8.77
CA ASN A 638 16.84 0.75 -9.35
C ASN A 638 17.90 1.08 -10.42
N VAL A 639 18.95 0.26 -10.55
CA VAL A 639 20.09 0.52 -11.45
C VAL A 639 20.44 -0.72 -12.31
N GLY A 640 19.82 -1.87 -12.07
CA GLY A 640 19.99 -3.11 -12.86
C GLY A 640 21.35 -3.81 -12.69
N LEU A 641 21.57 -4.88 -13.46
CA LEU A 641 22.71 -5.82 -13.35
C LEU A 641 24.11 -5.19 -13.42
N TYR A 642 24.24 -3.99 -14.00
CA TYR A 642 25.52 -3.31 -14.21
C TYR A 642 25.85 -2.24 -13.15
N GLY A 643 24.90 -1.90 -12.27
CA GLY A 643 25.04 -0.88 -11.22
C GLY A 643 24.87 -1.38 -9.77
N ALA A 644 24.47 -2.64 -9.59
CA ALA A 644 24.46 -3.30 -8.27
C ALA A 644 25.89 -3.48 -7.74
N ASN A 645 26.11 -3.30 -6.44
CA ASN A 645 27.37 -3.55 -5.70
C ASN A 645 28.29 -2.34 -5.46
N SER A 646 27.76 -1.13 -5.36
CA SER A 646 28.56 0.00 -4.88
C SER A 646 28.69 -0.07 -3.36
N GLU A 647 29.78 -0.67 -2.89
CA GLU A 647 30.11 -0.84 -1.47
C GLU A 647 30.12 0.51 -0.74
N VAL A 648 30.74 1.53 -1.32
CA VAL A 648 30.82 2.88 -0.75
C VAL A 648 29.43 3.43 -0.44
N GLU A 649 28.49 3.25 -1.36
CA GLU A 649 27.12 3.72 -1.21
C GLU A 649 26.36 2.95 -0.13
N SER A 650 26.49 1.62 -0.10
CA SER A 650 25.87 0.78 0.93
C SER A 650 26.46 1.04 2.32
N PHE A 651 27.77 1.31 2.41
CA PHE A 651 28.42 1.74 3.66
C PHE A 651 27.88 3.09 4.13
N LEU A 652 27.78 4.09 3.25
CA LEU A 652 27.23 5.39 3.61
C LEU A 652 25.77 5.26 4.08
N PHE A 653 24.94 4.55 3.32
CA PHE A 653 23.53 4.33 3.65
C PHE A 653 23.34 3.66 5.01
N ALA A 654 24.01 2.52 5.23
CA ALA A 654 23.91 1.77 6.47
C ALA A 654 24.33 2.62 7.68
N LYS A 655 25.37 3.45 7.52
CA LYS A 655 25.80 4.36 8.59
C LYS A 655 24.82 5.49 8.83
N GLY A 656 24.19 6.04 7.79
CA GLY A 656 23.09 6.99 7.95
C GLY A 656 21.95 6.39 8.78
N VAL A 657 21.43 5.23 8.37
CA VAL A 657 20.34 4.52 9.08
C VAL A 657 20.68 4.29 10.56
N VAL A 658 21.88 3.77 10.85
CA VAL A 658 22.31 3.47 12.22
C VAL A 658 22.52 4.73 13.05
N SER A 659 23.14 5.76 12.47
CA SER A 659 23.38 7.03 13.15
C SER A 659 22.06 7.72 13.52
N THR A 660 21.08 7.71 12.61
CA THR A 660 19.75 8.27 12.88
C THR A 660 18.99 7.44 13.91
N PHE A 661 18.94 6.11 13.77
CA PHE A 661 18.17 5.26 14.67
C PHE A 661 18.69 5.26 16.12
N TYR A 662 20.02 5.21 16.30
CA TYR A 662 20.62 5.21 17.63
C TYR A 662 20.97 6.61 18.16
N SER A 663 20.74 7.66 17.37
CA SER A 663 21.19 9.03 17.67
C SER A 663 22.68 9.10 18.03
N ILE A 664 23.52 8.35 17.31
CA ILE A 664 24.98 8.29 17.55
C ILE A 664 25.78 8.89 16.39
N ILE A 665 26.87 9.58 16.73
CA ILE A 665 27.85 10.04 15.76
C ILE A 665 28.76 8.86 15.41
N TRP A 666 28.72 8.45 14.14
CA TRP A 666 29.59 7.41 13.63
C TRP A 666 30.71 8.00 12.78
N ASN A 667 31.94 7.50 12.94
CA ASN A 667 33.09 7.93 12.15
C ASN A 667 33.72 6.74 11.43
N PHE A 668 33.91 6.87 10.13
CA PHE A 668 34.77 6.00 9.34
C PHE A 668 36.22 6.18 9.79
N SER A 669 36.89 5.07 10.06
CA SER A 669 38.34 5.02 10.31
C SER A 669 39.01 4.34 9.13
N GLY A 670 40.14 4.88 8.70
CA GLY A 670 41.01 4.25 7.70
C GLY A 670 42.14 3.50 8.37
N ASN A 671 42.87 2.72 7.60
CA ASN A 671 44.16 2.18 8.05
C ASN A 671 45.25 3.29 8.13
N ASP A 672 46.40 2.96 8.71
CA ASP A 672 47.53 3.89 8.89
C ASP A 672 48.31 4.16 7.57
N THR A 673 47.61 4.51 6.50
CA THR A 673 48.18 4.90 5.20
C THR A 673 47.57 6.21 4.69
N GLU A 674 48.20 6.84 3.70
CA GLU A 674 47.64 8.03 3.03
C GLU A 674 46.28 7.76 2.38
N SER A 675 46.10 6.56 1.78
CA SER A 675 44.78 6.12 1.30
C SER A 675 43.78 5.91 2.44
N GLY A 676 44.22 5.45 3.61
CA GLY A 676 43.36 5.30 4.79
C GLY A 676 42.88 6.64 5.34
N GLN A 677 43.77 7.62 5.44
CA GLN A 677 43.41 9.00 5.79
C GLN A 677 42.43 9.60 4.78
N LEU A 678 42.68 9.41 3.47
CA LEU A 678 41.80 9.89 2.42
C LEU A 678 40.42 9.20 2.43
N TYR A 679 40.37 7.89 2.69
CA TYR A 679 39.12 7.14 2.86
C TYR A 679 38.31 7.67 4.05
N ALA A 680 38.93 7.75 5.23
CA ALA A 680 38.27 8.26 6.43
C ALA A 680 37.77 9.68 6.23
N PHE A 681 38.61 10.56 5.69
CA PHE A 681 38.25 11.94 5.39
C PHE A 681 37.05 12.01 4.45
N SER A 682 37.13 11.40 3.27
CA SER A 682 36.06 11.49 2.27
C SER A 682 34.75 10.85 2.72
N MET A 683 34.77 9.69 3.37
CA MET A 683 33.56 9.03 3.87
C MET A 683 32.89 9.83 4.99
N ASN A 684 33.67 10.35 5.95
CA ASN A 684 33.12 11.20 7.01
C ASN A 684 32.61 12.52 6.44
N SER A 685 33.37 13.15 5.54
CA SER A 685 32.93 14.38 4.88
C SER A 685 31.62 14.17 4.11
N LEU A 686 31.43 13.01 3.46
CA LEU A 686 30.16 12.66 2.84
C LEU A 686 29.06 12.43 3.88
N LEU A 687 29.28 11.59 4.89
CA LEU A 687 28.26 11.27 5.90
C LEU A 687 27.72 12.53 6.61
N PHE A 688 28.57 13.55 6.80
CA PHE A 688 28.20 14.80 7.46
C PHE A 688 27.86 15.96 6.51
N SER A 689 27.92 15.75 5.19
CA SER A 689 27.65 16.82 4.21
C SER A 689 26.14 17.08 4.06
N GLU A 690 25.78 18.35 3.84
CA GLU A 690 24.41 18.77 3.51
C GLU A 690 23.98 18.38 2.08
N SER A 691 24.95 18.12 1.21
CA SER A 691 24.69 17.76 -0.17
C SER A 691 25.72 16.77 -0.68
N PHE A 692 25.31 15.95 -1.64
CA PHE A 692 26.20 14.99 -2.25
C PHE A 692 27.34 15.70 -2.99
N ASP A 693 28.58 15.42 -2.57
CA ASP A 693 29.79 15.91 -3.24
C ASP A 693 30.41 14.78 -4.07
N LYS A 694 30.35 14.93 -5.39
CA LYS A 694 30.87 13.92 -6.32
C LYS A 694 32.38 13.75 -6.22
N MET A 695 33.13 14.81 -5.92
CA MET A 695 34.58 14.75 -5.79
C MET A 695 34.97 13.97 -4.52
N LEU A 696 34.30 14.24 -3.40
CA LEU A 696 34.48 13.46 -2.17
C LEU A 696 34.06 12.01 -2.38
N PHE A 697 32.95 11.76 -3.08
CA PHE A 697 32.52 10.39 -3.40
C PHE A 697 33.53 9.65 -4.29
N ASP A 698 34.06 10.30 -5.32
CA ASP A 698 35.09 9.71 -6.17
C ASP A 698 36.39 9.45 -5.39
N GLN A 699 36.75 10.34 -4.44
CA GLN A 699 37.86 10.12 -3.52
C GLN A 699 37.61 8.91 -2.61
N ALA A 700 36.41 8.79 -2.04
CA ALA A 700 36.01 7.65 -1.21
C ALA A 700 36.09 6.35 -2.00
N VAL A 701 35.53 6.32 -3.22
CA VAL A 701 35.60 5.19 -4.15
C VAL A 701 37.04 4.79 -4.50
N ASN A 702 37.91 5.75 -4.81
CA ASN A 702 39.30 5.46 -5.16
C ASN A 702 40.11 4.99 -3.95
N ALA A 703 39.83 5.54 -2.76
CA ALA A 703 40.53 5.21 -1.53
C ALA A 703 40.01 3.92 -0.86
N PHE A 704 38.77 3.50 -1.14
CA PHE A 704 38.13 2.34 -0.50
C PHE A 704 38.94 1.03 -0.58
N PRO A 705 39.51 0.60 -1.73
CA PRO A 705 40.21 -0.69 -1.84
C PRO A 705 41.50 -0.79 -1.00
N THR A 706 42.15 0.33 -0.72
CA THR A 706 43.46 0.39 -0.08
C THR A 706 43.46 1.11 1.27
N GLY A 707 42.42 1.90 1.56
CA GLY A 707 42.29 2.72 2.77
C GLY A 707 41.33 2.16 3.81
N ASN A 708 40.39 1.28 3.43
CA ASN A 708 39.46 0.65 4.36
C ASN A 708 40.22 -0.36 5.28
N PRO A 709 40.02 -0.37 6.61
CA PRO A 709 40.68 -1.31 7.53
C PRO A 709 40.39 -2.79 7.23
N PHE A 710 39.27 -3.10 6.57
CA PHE A 710 38.83 -4.45 6.23
C PHE A 710 39.39 -4.96 4.88
N ASN A 711 40.58 -4.48 4.52
CA ASN A 711 41.39 -4.64 3.28
C ASN A 711 41.50 -6.03 2.60
N GLY A 712 40.93 -7.10 3.16
CA GLY A 712 41.06 -8.48 2.66
C GLY A 712 39.99 -8.94 1.65
N ILE A 713 38.77 -8.39 1.74
CA ILE A 713 37.60 -8.93 0.99
C ILE A 713 37.36 -8.15 -0.32
N TYR A 714 37.75 -6.88 -0.37
CA TYR A 714 37.34 -5.95 -1.43
C TYR A 714 38.42 -5.56 -2.46
N LYS A 715 39.64 -6.10 -2.33
CA LYS A 715 40.75 -5.85 -3.28
C LYS A 715 40.48 -6.30 -4.72
N LYS A 716 39.45 -7.13 -4.94
CA LYS A 716 39.06 -7.68 -6.25
C LYS A 716 37.65 -7.25 -6.70
N SER A 717 36.90 -6.53 -5.86
CA SER A 717 35.55 -6.08 -6.20
C SER A 717 35.63 -4.97 -7.25
N LYS A 718 34.84 -5.07 -8.32
CA LYS A 718 34.69 -3.96 -9.28
C LYS A 718 33.95 -2.83 -8.57
N ILE A 719 34.67 -1.83 -8.06
CA ILE A 719 34.03 -0.61 -7.58
C ILE A 719 33.68 0.21 -8.82
N TYR A 720 32.41 0.15 -9.21
CA TYR A 720 31.93 0.90 -10.36
C TYR A 720 31.87 2.38 -9.99
N LYS A 721 32.58 3.23 -10.75
CA LYS A 721 32.33 4.67 -10.75
C LYS A 721 30.98 4.90 -11.40
N ASN A 722 29.92 4.82 -10.61
CA ASN A 722 28.58 5.14 -11.09
C ASN A 722 28.58 6.62 -11.51
N PHE A 723 28.17 6.89 -12.75
CA PHE A 723 28.09 8.28 -13.24
C PHE A 723 27.06 9.09 -12.43
N ASN A 724 26.07 8.41 -11.84
CA ASN A 724 25.04 8.96 -10.96
C ASN A 724 24.83 8.04 -9.73
N PRO A 725 25.59 8.23 -8.63
CA PRO A 725 25.50 7.38 -7.44
C PRO A 725 24.10 7.44 -6.82
N ILE A 726 23.44 6.30 -6.62
CA ILE A 726 22.07 6.26 -6.08
C ILE A 726 22.02 6.79 -4.65
N ILE A 727 23.14 6.69 -3.90
CA ILE A 727 23.28 7.28 -2.57
C ILE A 727 23.04 8.80 -2.56
N SER A 728 23.25 9.48 -3.69
CA SER A 728 23.06 10.93 -3.76
C SER A 728 21.59 11.34 -3.52
N ARG A 729 20.64 10.41 -3.73
CA ARG A 729 19.19 10.60 -3.47
C ARG A 729 18.85 10.67 -1.98
N PHE A 730 19.76 10.22 -1.11
CA PHE A 730 19.56 10.14 0.34
C PHE A 730 20.28 11.26 1.09
N PHE A 731 20.82 12.25 0.39
CA PHE A 731 21.29 13.48 1.00
C PHE A 731 20.13 14.49 1.05
N PRO A 732 19.86 15.14 2.19
CA PRO A 732 20.68 15.18 3.42
C PRO A 732 20.33 14.10 4.47
N LEU A 733 19.39 13.19 4.20
CA LEU A 733 18.88 12.20 5.16
C LEU A 733 19.96 11.33 5.84
N LEU A 734 21.15 11.21 5.25
CA LEU A 734 22.32 10.57 5.89
C LEU A 734 22.80 11.26 7.19
N ARG A 735 22.41 12.52 7.41
CA ARG A 735 22.89 13.38 8.50
C ARG A 735 21.90 13.50 9.67
N ASP A 736 20.66 13.04 9.53
CA ASP A 736 19.58 13.41 10.46
C ASP A 736 19.93 13.10 11.93
N ARG A 737 19.90 14.15 12.76
CA ARG A 737 20.26 14.17 14.18
C ARG A 737 19.03 14.26 15.04
#